data_AF-A0AAD7VNE4-F1
#
_entry.id   AF-A0AAD7VNE4-F1
#
_cell.length_a   1.000
_cell.length_b   1.000
_cell.length_c   1.000
_cell.angle_alpha   90.00
_cell.angle_beta   90.00
_cell.angle_gamma   90.00
#
_symmetry.space_group_name_H-M   'P 1'
#
loop_
_entity.id
_entity.type
_entity.pdbx_description
1 polymer ?
#
loop_
_entity_poly.entity_id
_entity_poly.type
_entity_poly.pdbx_seq_one_letter_code
_entity_poly.pdbx_strand_id
1 'polypeptide(L)'
;MATKTCSSLLLILLLALLSSGSRAFIYEETTIQKIQDAMKTNQVTSRELVDYYERMKGKDTQLKSFIEWNPDADNQADAADQYHNARHNGTIVTGVPFLLKDNIATKDDLNTTTGSYALLGSIVPRDAFVVQKLRDAKAVLLGKGSLSEWSGFRDLDAPPGWSARGGQGKNPYNSDAPVGGSSSGPAIAVAANLVTVALGTETSGSILSPASLNSVVGFKPTVGLTSRAGVIPISARQDTVGPITRTVADAVHVLDIIAGTDPSDPATADADTYIPEHGYKQHLLSDGLNGKRLGILRTSPFFNFTGQFDSDYNTTYEKHFQTIKDNGGVLVDNLVIPNISTIINFTLSGEKLALLAEFKIALEAYLEELTSSPEDIDKIGQGLLLEAYNTDPTSPAVTKAISNLRNLSKQGFEKVINDNKLDALLIPGTEATPYNIFSIGGYPAITVPAGYDSDDFPFGLVFGGLKYTETTLTEIAYSFEQATLARRAPEVSAKLIRKVITYNKLDAVLIPDIVKPVYNLFSIGGNPAITVPAGYEVDDWPSGLSLGGYPAITNVDELLASLSSTIVPPTGFGEGSIGQDENQVFGLGLCRGDIVSTSDCNTCLDMAITKIRSSCPNKKGAIYWTDLCLIKYSDVYFFGQIDDTNIYNVINRTLVSKPETFNTQVNEFLSLLSTHFAPANPIYYASGQININTSTTLYGFVQCTGDL
;
A
#
# COMPACT_ATOMS: atom_id res chain seq x y z
N MET A 1 -14.77 55.51 -55.60
CA MET A 1 -15.51 54.32 -55.10
C MET A 1 -14.56 53.19 -54.68
N ALA A 2 -13.42 53.50 -54.03
CA ALA A 2 -12.36 52.51 -53.77
C ALA A 2 -11.66 52.69 -52.39
N THR A 3 -12.37 53.23 -51.39
CA THR A 3 -11.79 53.45 -50.04
C THR A 3 -12.69 52.97 -48.89
N LYS A 4 -13.85 52.37 -49.18
CA LYS A 4 -14.76 51.83 -48.14
C LYS A 4 -14.72 50.31 -47.97
N THR A 5 -14.03 49.58 -48.84
CA THR A 5 -13.99 48.10 -48.82
C THR A 5 -12.78 47.52 -48.06
N CYS A 6 -11.72 48.29 -47.83
CA CYS A 6 -10.52 47.78 -47.16
C CYS A 6 -10.64 47.75 -45.62
N SER A 7 -11.43 48.66 -45.03
CA SER A 7 -11.61 48.72 -43.56
C SER A 7 -12.54 47.62 -43.04
N SER A 8 -13.47 47.14 -43.85
CA SER A 8 -14.39 46.05 -43.49
C SER A 8 -13.71 44.68 -43.60
N LEU A 9 -12.83 44.48 -44.58
CA LEU A 9 -12.06 43.24 -44.70
C LEU A 9 -11.04 43.06 -43.57
N LEU A 10 -10.39 44.15 -43.13
CA LEU A 10 -9.42 44.10 -42.02
C LEU A 10 -10.12 43.80 -40.68
N LEU A 11 -11.33 44.33 -40.46
CA LEU A 11 -12.12 44.07 -39.26
C LEU A 11 -12.64 42.62 -39.24
N ILE A 12 -13.04 42.07 -40.40
CA ILE A 12 -13.45 40.66 -40.53
C ILE A 12 -12.25 39.71 -40.36
N LEU A 13 -11.05 40.07 -40.86
CA LEU A 13 -9.83 39.28 -40.62
C LEU A 13 -9.39 39.32 -39.15
N LEU A 14 -9.50 40.48 -38.48
CA LEU A 14 -9.20 40.59 -37.04
C LEU A 14 -10.25 39.85 -36.19
N LEU A 15 -11.52 39.86 -36.56
CA LEU A 15 -12.58 39.08 -35.89
C LEU A 15 -12.42 37.57 -36.15
N ALA A 16 -11.93 37.15 -37.32
CA ALA A 16 -11.62 35.75 -37.64
C ALA A 16 -10.35 35.24 -36.93
N LEU A 17 -9.35 36.11 -36.71
CA LEU A 17 -8.15 35.80 -35.91
C LEU A 17 -8.44 35.81 -34.39
N LEU A 18 -9.52 36.47 -33.95
CA LEU A 18 -10.00 36.42 -32.57
C LEU A 18 -10.95 35.24 -32.30
N SER A 19 -11.39 34.50 -33.33
CA SER A 19 -12.35 33.39 -33.20
C SER A 19 -11.74 31.98 -33.32
N SER A 20 -10.41 31.85 -33.36
CA SER A 20 -9.74 30.54 -33.50
C SER A 20 -8.70 30.27 -32.42
N GLY A 21 -9.01 30.63 -31.18
CA GLY A 21 -8.32 30.11 -30.01
C GLY A 21 -9.03 28.88 -29.47
N SER A 22 -9.17 27.80 -30.25
CA SER A 22 -9.55 26.51 -29.67
C SER A 22 -8.41 26.08 -28.77
N ARG A 23 -8.55 26.33 -27.46
CA ARG A 23 -7.56 25.92 -26.46
C ARG A 23 -7.48 24.39 -26.51
N ALA A 24 -6.29 23.83 -26.63
CA ALA A 24 -6.11 22.38 -26.64
C ALA A 24 -6.69 21.76 -25.35
N PHE A 25 -7.37 20.61 -25.48
CA PHE A 25 -7.90 19.89 -24.34
C PHE A 25 -6.77 19.44 -23.40
N ILE A 26 -6.96 19.62 -22.09
CA ILE A 26 -5.98 19.23 -21.07
C ILE A 26 -6.42 17.88 -20.51
N TYR A 27 -5.58 16.86 -20.71
CA TYR A 27 -5.85 15.48 -20.30
C TYR A 27 -5.49 15.20 -18.84
N GLU A 28 -4.40 15.79 -18.34
CA GLU A 28 -3.96 15.62 -16.95
C GLU A 28 -4.89 16.37 -15.99
N GLU A 29 -5.22 15.74 -14.86
CA GLU A 29 -6.13 16.27 -13.84
C GLU A 29 -7.52 16.68 -14.38
N THR A 30 -7.91 16.13 -15.53
CA THR A 30 -9.27 16.29 -16.06
C THR A 30 -10.25 15.42 -15.26
N THR A 31 -11.44 15.97 -15.01
CA THR A 31 -12.54 15.30 -14.31
C THR A 31 -13.52 14.73 -15.32
N ILE A 32 -14.40 13.83 -14.89
CA ILE A 32 -15.49 13.29 -15.71
C ILE A 32 -16.33 14.44 -16.29
N GLN A 33 -16.69 15.43 -15.46
CA GLN A 33 -17.48 16.58 -15.91
C GLN A 33 -16.78 17.37 -17.01
N LYS A 34 -15.46 17.64 -16.87
CA LYS A 34 -14.68 18.35 -17.90
C LYS A 34 -14.57 17.55 -19.20
N ILE A 35 -14.45 16.22 -19.12
CA ILE A 35 -14.49 15.35 -20.29
C ILE A 35 -15.84 15.49 -21.00
N GLN A 36 -16.95 15.37 -20.26
CA GLN A 36 -18.29 15.46 -20.85
C GLN A 36 -18.56 16.82 -21.50
N ASP A 37 -18.11 17.91 -20.89
CA ASP A 37 -18.28 19.25 -21.45
C ASP A 37 -17.40 19.49 -22.69
N ALA A 38 -16.20 18.90 -22.71
CA ALA A 38 -15.33 18.91 -23.87
C ALA A 38 -15.90 18.06 -25.03
N MET A 39 -16.46 16.89 -24.75
CA MET A 39 -17.13 16.05 -25.76
C MET A 39 -18.33 16.76 -26.39
N LYS A 40 -19.21 17.39 -25.58
CA LYS A 40 -20.35 18.18 -26.08
C LYS A 40 -19.95 19.31 -27.03
N THR A 41 -18.74 19.84 -26.86
CA THR A 41 -18.20 20.94 -27.67
C THR A 41 -17.23 20.47 -28.75
N ASN A 42 -17.11 19.15 -28.97
CA ASN A 42 -16.17 18.50 -29.90
C ASN A 42 -14.70 18.93 -29.69
N GLN A 43 -14.30 19.20 -28.45
CA GLN A 43 -12.91 19.51 -28.10
C GLN A 43 -12.07 18.24 -27.88
N VAL A 44 -12.72 17.13 -27.53
CA VAL A 44 -12.11 15.80 -27.38
C VAL A 44 -13.17 14.74 -27.66
N THR A 45 -12.76 13.61 -28.20
CA THR A 45 -13.58 12.40 -28.40
C THR A 45 -13.14 11.29 -27.44
N SER A 46 -13.97 10.25 -27.28
CA SER A 46 -13.60 9.07 -26.50
C SER A 46 -12.37 8.39 -27.09
N ARG A 47 -12.29 8.31 -28.42
CA ARG A 47 -11.13 7.78 -29.14
C ARG A 47 -9.85 8.56 -28.81
N GLU A 48 -9.90 9.88 -28.82
CA GLU A 48 -8.74 10.72 -28.50
C GLU A 48 -8.29 10.59 -27.03
N LEU A 49 -9.22 10.35 -26.10
CA LEU A 49 -8.88 10.03 -24.71
C LEU A 49 -8.16 8.68 -24.61
N VAL A 50 -8.66 7.64 -25.28
CA VAL A 50 -7.99 6.33 -25.33
C VAL A 50 -6.59 6.46 -25.95
N ASP A 51 -6.47 7.12 -27.11
CA ASP A 51 -5.19 7.39 -27.77
C ASP A 51 -4.19 8.13 -26.88
N TYR A 52 -4.69 9.07 -26.07
CA TYR A 52 -3.86 9.73 -25.08
C TYR A 52 -3.32 8.73 -24.05
N TYR A 53 -4.17 7.93 -23.41
CA TYR A 53 -3.73 6.99 -22.39
C TYR A 53 -2.85 5.88 -22.96
N GLU A 54 -3.12 5.39 -24.18
CA GLU A 54 -2.28 4.41 -24.84
C GLU A 54 -0.87 4.92 -25.13
N ARG A 55 -0.72 6.20 -25.49
CA ARG A 55 0.61 6.82 -25.64
C ARG A 55 1.37 6.89 -24.31
N MET A 56 0.67 6.83 -23.19
CA MET A 56 1.25 6.88 -21.84
C MET A 56 1.65 5.50 -21.29
N LYS A 57 1.38 4.40 -22.03
CA LYS A 57 1.83 3.03 -21.69
C LYS A 57 3.30 2.96 -21.28
N GLY A 58 4.16 3.75 -21.93
CA GLY A 58 5.59 3.83 -21.59
C GLY A 58 5.88 4.28 -20.16
N LYS A 59 5.08 5.20 -19.60
CA LYS A 59 5.21 5.63 -18.19
C LYS A 59 4.88 4.48 -17.23
N ASP A 60 3.93 3.62 -17.59
CA ASP A 60 3.49 2.54 -16.74
C ASP A 60 4.53 1.43 -16.57
N THR A 61 5.48 1.28 -17.51
CA THR A 61 6.56 0.27 -17.40
C THR A 61 7.37 0.39 -16.10
N GLN A 62 7.43 1.60 -15.53
CA GLN A 62 8.14 1.89 -14.27
C GLN A 62 7.20 1.79 -13.05
N LEU A 63 5.93 2.14 -13.23
CA LEU A 63 4.93 2.17 -12.16
C LEU A 63 4.27 0.82 -11.90
N LYS A 64 4.23 -0.04 -12.93
CA LYS A 64 3.58 -1.36 -12.93
C LYS A 64 2.14 -1.31 -12.41
N SER A 65 1.39 -0.30 -12.86
CA SER A 65 0.01 -0.08 -12.43
C SER A 65 -0.99 -0.89 -13.25
N PHE A 66 -0.74 -1.12 -14.53
CA PHE A 66 -1.52 -2.04 -15.37
C PHE A 66 -0.87 -3.42 -15.34
N ILE A 67 -1.71 -4.46 -15.33
CA ILE A 67 -1.30 -5.84 -15.56
C ILE A 67 -1.66 -6.28 -16.98
N GLU A 68 -2.73 -5.73 -17.55
CA GLU A 68 -3.13 -5.91 -18.95
C GLU A 68 -3.77 -4.64 -19.50
N TRP A 69 -3.57 -4.40 -20.80
CA TRP A 69 -4.26 -3.35 -21.56
C TRP A 69 -5.32 -4.00 -22.43
N ASN A 70 -6.49 -3.39 -22.51
CA ASN A 70 -7.60 -3.93 -23.29
C ASN A 70 -7.36 -3.74 -24.79
N PRO A 71 -7.21 -4.81 -25.60
CA PRO A 71 -7.10 -4.66 -27.06
C PRO A 71 -8.38 -4.10 -27.70
N ASP A 72 -9.52 -4.17 -27.01
CA ASP A 72 -10.82 -3.69 -27.51
C ASP A 72 -11.15 -2.25 -27.11
N ALA A 73 -10.30 -1.57 -26.34
CA ALA A 73 -10.57 -0.21 -25.83
C ALA A 73 -10.90 0.78 -26.96
N ASP A 74 -10.18 0.66 -28.07
CA ASP A 74 -10.35 1.42 -29.30
C ASP A 74 -11.76 1.28 -29.90
N ASN A 75 -12.23 0.04 -30.05
CA ASN A 75 -13.55 -0.26 -30.60
C ASN A 75 -14.66 0.22 -29.66
N GLN A 76 -14.45 0.11 -28.34
CA GLN A 76 -15.38 0.61 -27.33
C GLN A 76 -15.48 2.14 -27.38
N ALA A 77 -14.36 2.83 -27.56
CA ALA A 77 -14.32 4.28 -27.70
C ALA A 77 -15.02 4.76 -28.97
N ASP A 78 -14.75 4.14 -30.11
CA ASP A 78 -15.43 4.45 -31.38
C ASP A 78 -16.95 4.24 -31.26
N ALA A 79 -17.39 3.19 -30.56
CA ALA A 79 -18.80 2.93 -30.30
C ALA A 79 -19.42 4.00 -29.37
N ALA A 80 -18.68 4.47 -28.36
CA ALA A 80 -19.13 5.54 -27.48
C ALA A 80 -19.24 6.89 -28.23
N ASP A 81 -18.29 7.18 -29.13
CA ASP A 81 -18.34 8.38 -29.98
C ASP A 81 -19.51 8.32 -30.98
N GLN A 82 -19.79 7.16 -31.56
CA GLN A 82 -20.99 6.97 -32.40
C GLN A 82 -22.27 7.19 -31.60
N TYR A 83 -22.33 6.68 -30.37
CA TYR A 83 -23.48 6.87 -29.48
C TYR A 83 -23.68 8.36 -29.13
N HIS A 84 -22.59 9.09 -28.86
CA HIS A 84 -22.61 10.52 -28.63
C HIS A 84 -23.08 11.31 -29.87
N ASN A 85 -22.51 11.01 -31.04
CA ASN A 85 -22.82 11.69 -32.31
C ASN A 85 -24.27 11.46 -32.77
N ALA A 86 -24.84 10.29 -32.44
CA ALA A 86 -26.25 10.00 -32.66
C ALA A 86 -27.20 10.78 -31.71
N ARG A 87 -26.66 11.60 -30.80
CA ARG A 87 -27.38 12.40 -29.80
C ARG A 87 -28.27 11.56 -28.89
N HIS A 88 -27.83 10.35 -28.57
CA HIS A 88 -28.50 9.55 -27.55
C HIS A 88 -28.30 10.15 -26.16
N ASN A 89 -29.25 9.90 -25.26
CA ASN A 89 -29.12 10.30 -23.87
C ASN A 89 -28.12 9.35 -23.19
N GLY A 90 -26.86 9.77 -23.11
CA GLY A 90 -25.83 9.10 -22.33
C GLY A 90 -25.92 9.41 -20.84
N THR A 91 -25.04 8.77 -20.08
CA THR A 91 -24.82 9.10 -18.67
C THR A 91 -23.57 9.97 -18.55
N ILE A 92 -23.23 10.38 -17.33
CA ILE A 92 -22.05 11.21 -17.08
C ILE A 92 -20.72 10.47 -17.41
N VAL A 93 -20.73 9.13 -17.49
CA VAL A 93 -19.54 8.31 -17.78
C VAL A 93 -19.46 7.83 -19.23
N THR A 94 -20.40 8.23 -20.10
CA THR A 94 -20.37 7.84 -21.52
C THR A 94 -19.07 8.29 -22.18
N GLY A 95 -18.34 7.35 -22.77
CA GLY A 95 -17.04 7.58 -23.42
C GLY A 95 -15.86 7.80 -22.47
N VAL A 96 -16.04 7.68 -21.16
CA VAL A 96 -14.98 7.87 -20.17
C VAL A 96 -14.14 6.59 -20.01
N PRO A 97 -12.81 6.64 -20.18
CA PRO A 97 -11.94 5.50 -19.93
C PRO A 97 -11.82 5.14 -18.46
N PHE A 98 -11.98 3.85 -18.13
CA PHE A 98 -11.83 3.33 -16.77
C PHE A 98 -10.94 2.09 -16.70
N LEU A 99 -10.40 1.83 -15.50
CA LEU A 99 -9.54 0.68 -15.19
C LEU A 99 -10.21 -0.23 -14.17
N LEU A 100 -10.09 -1.56 -14.34
CA LEU A 100 -10.59 -2.53 -13.37
C LEU A 100 -9.44 -3.18 -12.61
N LYS A 101 -9.54 -3.32 -11.29
CA LYS A 101 -8.67 -4.26 -10.57
C LYS A 101 -8.75 -5.66 -11.19
N ASP A 102 -7.62 -6.38 -11.25
CA ASP A 102 -7.52 -7.67 -11.94
C ASP A 102 -8.27 -8.85 -11.28
N ASN A 103 -8.99 -8.61 -10.18
CA ASN A 103 -9.93 -9.57 -9.60
C ASN A 103 -11.39 -9.38 -10.04
N ILE A 104 -11.71 -8.38 -10.86
CA ILE A 104 -13.07 -8.10 -11.34
C ILE A 104 -13.29 -8.72 -12.73
N ALA A 105 -14.22 -9.67 -12.91
CA ALA A 105 -14.42 -10.35 -14.18
C ALA A 105 -14.90 -9.41 -15.31
N THR A 106 -14.40 -9.67 -16.51
CA THR A 106 -14.92 -9.10 -17.76
C THR A 106 -14.82 -10.11 -18.90
N LYS A 107 -15.72 -10.03 -19.88
CA LYS A 107 -15.78 -10.83 -21.09
C LYS A 107 -14.97 -10.26 -22.26
N ASP A 108 -14.34 -9.11 -22.09
CA ASP A 108 -13.36 -8.60 -23.07
C ASP A 108 -12.18 -9.59 -23.19
N ASP A 109 -11.32 -9.41 -24.21
CA ASP A 109 -10.11 -10.22 -24.41
C ASP A 109 -9.01 -9.87 -23.38
N LEU A 110 -9.35 -10.13 -22.10
CA LEU A 110 -8.59 -9.82 -20.89
C LEU A 110 -8.74 -10.97 -19.90
N ASN A 111 -7.72 -11.17 -19.07
CA ASN A 111 -7.78 -12.14 -17.98
C ASN A 111 -8.32 -11.51 -16.69
N THR A 112 -8.77 -12.37 -15.78
CA THR A 112 -9.11 -12.00 -14.41
C THR A 112 -8.34 -12.93 -13.48
N THR A 113 -7.13 -12.52 -13.10
CA THR A 113 -6.15 -13.45 -12.53
C THR A 113 -5.90 -13.26 -11.05
N THR A 114 -6.45 -12.20 -10.46
CA THR A 114 -6.07 -11.70 -9.12
C THR A 114 -4.54 -11.61 -8.92
N GLY A 115 -3.81 -11.28 -10.00
CA GLY A 115 -2.35 -11.19 -10.04
C GLY A 115 -1.60 -12.52 -10.10
N SER A 116 -2.30 -13.65 -10.09
CA SER A 116 -1.71 -14.99 -10.02
C SER A 116 -1.65 -15.65 -11.39
N TYR A 117 -0.53 -16.32 -11.70
CA TYR A 117 -0.48 -17.20 -12.88
C TYR A 117 -1.48 -18.35 -12.82
N ALA A 118 -2.05 -18.65 -11.65
CA ALA A 118 -3.02 -19.71 -11.46
C ALA A 118 -4.33 -19.56 -12.21
N LEU A 119 -4.74 -18.32 -12.44
CA LEU A 119 -5.99 -18.05 -13.13
C LEU A 119 -5.74 -17.51 -14.54
N LEU A 120 -4.49 -17.49 -15.00
CA LEU A 120 -4.15 -17.06 -16.35
C LEU A 120 -4.79 -18.01 -17.38
N GLY A 121 -5.55 -17.44 -18.32
CA GLY A 121 -6.31 -18.19 -19.31
C GLY A 121 -7.66 -18.74 -18.81
N SER A 122 -8.06 -18.45 -17.57
CA SER A 122 -9.39 -18.81 -17.08
C SER A 122 -10.48 -18.04 -17.84
N ILE A 123 -11.57 -18.73 -18.19
CA ILE A 123 -12.69 -18.12 -18.91
C ILE A 123 -13.83 -17.84 -17.95
N VAL A 124 -14.12 -16.56 -17.73
CA VAL A 124 -15.25 -16.12 -16.89
C VAL A 124 -16.58 -16.28 -17.65
N PRO A 125 -17.69 -16.62 -16.96
CA PRO A 125 -18.97 -16.86 -17.61
C PRO A 125 -19.68 -15.57 -18.05
N ARG A 126 -19.39 -14.44 -17.40
CA ARG A 126 -20.04 -13.14 -17.61
C ARG A 126 -19.14 -11.99 -17.14
N ASP A 127 -19.48 -10.76 -17.55
CA ASP A 127 -18.99 -9.54 -16.90
C ASP A 127 -19.40 -9.55 -15.42
N ALA A 128 -18.54 -9.02 -14.55
CA ALA A 128 -18.99 -8.63 -13.21
C ALA A 128 -20.11 -7.59 -13.34
N PHE A 129 -21.08 -7.61 -12.42
CA PHE A 129 -22.28 -6.78 -12.56
C PHE A 129 -21.98 -5.27 -12.63
N VAL A 130 -21.00 -4.81 -11.86
CA VAL A 130 -20.49 -3.43 -11.89
C VAL A 130 -19.85 -3.06 -13.25
N VAL A 131 -19.24 -4.02 -13.94
CA VAL A 131 -18.68 -3.85 -15.28
C VAL A 131 -19.80 -3.75 -16.31
N GLN A 132 -20.81 -4.62 -16.19
CA GLN A 132 -21.99 -4.55 -17.05
C GLN A 132 -22.68 -3.18 -16.95
N LYS A 133 -22.84 -2.64 -15.73
CA LYS A 133 -23.41 -1.30 -15.51
C LYS A 133 -22.58 -0.18 -16.20
N LEU A 134 -21.25 -0.24 -16.10
CA LEU A 134 -20.37 0.71 -16.80
C LEU A 134 -20.42 0.54 -18.32
N ARG A 135 -20.51 -0.70 -18.81
CA ARG A 135 -20.65 -1.01 -20.25
C ARG A 135 -21.98 -0.52 -20.81
N ASP A 136 -23.07 -0.70 -20.08
CA ASP A 136 -24.39 -0.19 -20.45
C ASP A 136 -24.39 1.35 -20.51
N ALA A 137 -23.66 1.99 -19.60
CA ALA A 137 -23.40 3.42 -19.58
C ALA A 137 -22.41 3.90 -20.67
N LYS A 138 -21.88 3.00 -21.49
CA LYS A 138 -20.90 3.26 -22.56
C LYS A 138 -19.58 3.85 -22.07
N ALA A 139 -19.17 3.53 -20.84
CA ALA A 139 -17.81 3.78 -20.39
C ALA A 139 -16.84 2.81 -21.11
N VAL A 140 -15.58 3.19 -21.26
CA VAL A 140 -14.58 2.46 -22.05
C VAL A 140 -13.60 1.75 -21.14
N LEU A 141 -13.54 0.42 -21.18
CA LEU A 141 -12.59 -0.34 -20.38
C LEU A 141 -11.20 -0.27 -21.00
N LEU A 142 -10.27 0.39 -20.32
CA LEU A 142 -8.90 0.57 -20.80
C LEU A 142 -7.98 -0.63 -20.50
N GLY A 143 -8.33 -1.45 -19.50
CA GLY A 143 -7.55 -2.63 -19.13
C GLY A 143 -7.78 -3.10 -17.71
N LYS A 144 -6.77 -3.80 -17.18
CA LYS A 144 -6.73 -4.39 -15.84
C LYS A 144 -5.58 -3.78 -15.04
N GLY A 145 -5.87 -3.30 -13.85
CA GLY A 145 -4.90 -2.79 -12.89
C GLY A 145 -4.30 -3.92 -12.05
N SER A 146 -2.99 -3.87 -11.85
CA SER A 146 -2.26 -4.76 -10.94
C SER A 146 -2.76 -4.63 -9.49
N LEU A 147 -2.41 -5.60 -8.65
CA LEU A 147 -2.82 -5.67 -7.25
C LEU A 147 -1.79 -6.42 -6.40
N SER A 148 -1.94 -6.37 -5.08
CA SER A 148 -1.38 -7.40 -4.21
C SER A 148 -2.02 -8.75 -4.56
N GLU A 149 -1.22 -9.77 -4.83
CA GLU A 149 -1.73 -11.08 -5.29
C GLU A 149 -2.80 -11.67 -4.34
N TRP A 150 -3.83 -12.30 -4.92
CA TRP A 150 -5.01 -12.80 -4.18
C TRP A 150 -5.66 -11.73 -3.31
N SER A 151 -5.67 -10.47 -3.79
CA SER A 151 -6.17 -9.32 -3.04
C SER A 151 -5.51 -9.13 -1.67
N GLY A 152 -4.24 -9.55 -1.53
CA GLY A 152 -3.48 -9.49 -0.28
C GLY A 152 -3.72 -10.68 0.66
N PHE A 153 -4.46 -11.70 0.22
CA PHE A 153 -4.81 -12.87 1.03
C PHE A 153 -4.01 -14.13 0.67
N ARG A 154 -2.83 -13.96 0.06
CA ARG A 154 -1.91 -15.09 -0.22
C ARG A 154 -0.96 -15.36 0.94
N ASP A 155 -0.26 -14.31 1.37
CA ASP A 155 0.81 -14.36 2.35
C ASP A 155 0.94 -12.98 3.02
N LEU A 156 1.05 -12.95 4.34
CA LEU A 156 1.19 -11.70 5.10
C LEU A 156 2.58 -11.08 4.94
N ASP A 157 3.57 -11.85 4.50
CA ASP A 157 4.93 -11.38 4.26
C ASP A 157 5.12 -10.83 2.84
N ALA A 158 4.11 -10.97 1.95
CA ALA A 158 4.17 -10.42 0.61
C ALA A 158 4.00 -8.88 0.65
N PRO A 159 4.88 -8.11 -0.02
CA PRO A 159 4.78 -6.66 0.01
C PRO A 159 3.50 -6.17 -0.70
N PRO A 160 2.81 -5.15 -0.16
CA PRO A 160 1.67 -4.54 -0.83
C PRO A 160 2.00 -4.07 -2.25
N GLY A 161 1.07 -4.31 -3.18
CA GLY A 161 1.22 -3.97 -4.59
C GLY A 161 2.10 -4.92 -5.40
N TRP A 162 2.55 -6.04 -4.84
CA TRP A 162 3.22 -7.10 -5.59
C TRP A 162 2.28 -8.22 -6.01
N SER A 163 2.43 -8.68 -7.25
CA SER A 163 1.94 -9.99 -7.68
C SER A 163 2.93 -10.67 -8.61
N ALA A 164 2.89 -12.00 -8.73
CA ALA A 164 3.79 -12.74 -9.60
C ALA A 164 3.67 -12.29 -11.06
N ARG A 165 2.45 -11.96 -11.49
CA ARG A 165 2.16 -11.55 -12.85
C ARG A 165 2.36 -10.06 -13.10
N GLY A 166 1.95 -9.20 -12.17
CA GLY A 166 2.07 -7.74 -12.31
C GLY A 166 3.42 -7.16 -11.85
N GLY A 167 4.21 -7.92 -11.08
CA GLY A 167 5.39 -7.42 -10.39
C GLY A 167 5.04 -6.44 -9.26
N GLN A 168 6.03 -5.70 -8.77
CA GLN A 168 5.88 -4.70 -7.71
C GLN A 168 5.42 -3.35 -8.28
N GLY A 169 4.22 -2.90 -7.91
CA GLY A 169 3.76 -1.54 -8.15
C GLY A 169 4.65 -0.50 -7.46
N LYS A 170 4.82 0.66 -8.08
CA LYS A 170 5.59 1.79 -7.55
C LYS A 170 4.72 3.03 -7.39
N ASN A 171 4.91 3.72 -6.27
CA ASN A 171 4.18 4.93 -5.94
C ASN A 171 4.68 6.08 -6.85
N PRO A 172 3.78 6.82 -7.54
CA PRO A 172 4.18 7.81 -8.52
C PRO A 172 4.75 9.10 -7.90
N TYR A 173 4.53 9.35 -6.61
CA TYR A 173 5.10 10.48 -5.89
C TYR A 173 6.54 10.20 -5.47
N ASN A 174 6.79 9.00 -4.94
CA ASN A 174 8.12 8.57 -4.52
C ASN A 174 8.24 7.04 -4.64
N SER A 175 9.26 6.54 -5.35
CA SER A 175 9.42 5.09 -5.59
C SER A 175 9.70 4.27 -4.33
N ASP A 176 10.12 4.93 -3.26
CA ASP A 176 10.41 4.35 -1.95
C ASP A 176 9.19 4.46 -1.00
N ALA A 177 8.16 5.23 -1.37
CA ALA A 177 6.91 5.32 -0.61
C ALA A 177 6.08 4.03 -0.75
N PRO A 178 5.35 3.64 0.31
CA PRO A 178 4.41 2.53 0.23
C PRO A 178 3.32 2.83 -0.79
N VAL A 179 2.88 1.80 -1.50
CA VAL A 179 1.77 1.89 -2.48
C VAL A 179 0.42 1.52 -1.88
N GLY A 180 0.41 0.99 -0.66
CA GLY A 180 -0.76 0.34 -0.07
C GLY A 180 -1.24 -0.86 -0.89
N GLY A 181 -2.40 -1.38 -0.53
CA GLY A 181 -3.00 -2.48 -1.27
C GLY A 181 -4.27 -3.01 -0.62
N SER A 182 -4.99 -3.90 -1.28
CA SER A 182 -4.57 -4.60 -2.51
C SER A 182 -4.91 -3.91 -3.82
N SER A 183 -5.75 -2.87 -3.89
CA SER A 183 -6.07 -2.16 -5.16
C SER A 183 -4.97 -1.19 -5.60
N SER A 184 -3.71 -1.62 -5.56
CA SER A 184 -2.53 -0.78 -5.76
C SER A 184 -2.45 -0.23 -7.20
N GLY A 185 -2.62 -1.08 -8.22
CA GLY A 185 -2.59 -0.66 -9.63
C GLY A 185 -3.65 0.40 -9.97
N PRO A 186 -4.94 0.20 -9.65
CA PRO A 186 -5.97 1.23 -9.76
C PRO A 186 -5.57 2.58 -9.14
N ALA A 187 -5.04 2.61 -7.92
CA ALA A 187 -4.66 3.85 -7.26
C ALA A 187 -3.45 4.53 -7.94
N ILE A 188 -2.42 3.77 -8.29
CA ILE A 188 -1.23 4.28 -8.99
C ILE A 188 -1.61 4.85 -10.35
N ALA A 189 -2.44 4.14 -11.14
CA ALA A 189 -2.84 4.56 -12.48
C ALA A 189 -3.65 5.86 -12.45
N VAL A 190 -4.60 5.98 -11.52
CA VAL A 190 -5.41 7.20 -11.34
C VAL A 190 -4.55 8.37 -10.88
N ALA A 191 -3.64 8.13 -9.94
CA ALA A 191 -2.74 9.15 -9.41
C ALA A 191 -1.80 9.70 -10.49
N ALA A 192 -1.27 8.83 -11.35
CA ALA A 192 -0.34 9.16 -12.42
C ALA A 192 -1.00 9.62 -13.74
N ASN A 193 -2.31 9.89 -13.74
CA ASN A 193 -3.09 10.26 -14.93
C ASN A 193 -2.97 9.25 -16.09
N LEU A 194 -2.89 7.96 -15.78
CA LEU A 194 -2.87 6.87 -16.77
C LEU A 194 -4.28 6.33 -17.08
N VAL A 195 -5.28 6.75 -16.30
CA VAL A 195 -6.70 6.51 -16.56
C VAL A 195 -7.55 7.61 -15.90
N THR A 196 -8.78 7.81 -16.36
CA THR A 196 -9.67 8.80 -15.75
C THR A 196 -10.11 8.36 -14.36
N VAL A 197 -10.66 7.15 -14.25
CA VAL A 197 -11.18 6.54 -13.01
C VAL A 197 -10.87 5.05 -12.97
N ALA A 198 -10.95 4.43 -11.80
CA ALA A 198 -10.79 3.00 -11.66
C ALA A 198 -11.77 2.39 -10.66
N LEU A 199 -12.01 1.09 -10.76
CA LEU A 199 -12.68 0.29 -9.73
C LEU A 199 -11.65 -0.54 -8.96
N GLY A 200 -11.71 -0.44 -7.63
CA GLY A 200 -11.01 -1.30 -6.70
C GLY A 200 -11.98 -2.19 -5.92
N THR A 201 -11.42 -3.10 -5.13
CA THR A 201 -12.19 -3.95 -4.20
C THR A 201 -11.60 -3.88 -2.81
N GLU A 202 -12.47 -3.94 -1.80
CA GLU A 202 -12.03 -3.92 -0.41
C GLU A 202 -12.68 -5.00 0.44
N THR A 203 -11.83 -5.82 1.07
CA THR A 203 -12.16 -6.67 2.22
C THR A 203 -11.77 -5.98 3.53
N SER A 204 -10.60 -5.36 3.57
CA SER A 204 -10.11 -4.56 4.71
C SER A 204 -9.01 -3.61 4.23
N GLY A 205 -9.30 -2.31 4.13
CA GLY A 205 -8.38 -1.26 3.68
C GLY A 205 -8.00 -1.27 2.19
N SER A 206 -8.40 -2.28 1.41
CA SER A 206 -7.89 -2.48 0.04
C SER A 206 -8.35 -1.48 -1.02
N ILE A 207 -9.24 -0.54 -0.72
CA ILE A 207 -9.54 0.67 -1.49
C ILE A 207 -8.95 1.89 -0.78
N LEU A 208 -9.22 2.02 0.54
CA LEU A 208 -8.87 3.20 1.33
C LEU A 208 -7.35 3.39 1.49
N SER A 209 -6.61 2.32 1.78
CA SER A 209 -5.15 2.33 1.94
C SER A 209 -4.42 2.75 0.67
N PRO A 210 -4.57 2.04 -0.48
CA PRO A 210 -3.85 2.44 -1.69
C PRO A 210 -4.31 3.81 -2.20
N ALA A 211 -5.57 4.20 -2.00
CA ALA A 211 -6.00 5.54 -2.38
C ALA A 211 -5.31 6.64 -1.55
N SER A 212 -5.27 6.48 -0.23
CA SER A 212 -4.60 7.43 0.68
C SER A 212 -3.11 7.54 0.36
N LEU A 213 -2.45 6.40 0.18
CA LEU A 213 -1.01 6.30 -0.07
C LEU A 213 -0.62 6.64 -1.51
N ASN A 214 -1.56 6.94 -2.41
CA ASN A 214 -1.26 7.47 -3.75
C ASN A 214 -1.98 8.81 -4.00
N SER A 215 -2.39 9.51 -2.93
CA SER A 215 -3.06 10.82 -3.01
C SER A 215 -4.24 10.88 -3.98
N VAL A 216 -5.11 9.88 -3.91
CA VAL A 216 -6.37 9.82 -4.68
C VAL A 216 -7.54 9.55 -3.74
N VAL A 217 -8.75 9.82 -4.20
CA VAL A 217 -9.98 9.49 -3.49
C VAL A 217 -10.28 8.01 -3.66
N GLY A 218 -10.58 7.34 -2.55
CA GLY A 218 -11.07 5.97 -2.55
C GLY A 218 -12.38 5.90 -1.77
N PHE A 219 -13.47 5.47 -2.42
CA PHE A 219 -14.77 5.33 -1.77
C PHE A 219 -15.08 3.84 -1.61
N LYS A 220 -15.05 3.36 -0.37
CA LYS A 220 -15.49 2.03 0.01
C LYS A 220 -16.97 2.07 0.43
N PRO A 221 -17.91 1.58 -0.39
CA PRO A 221 -19.33 1.65 -0.02
C PRO A 221 -19.69 0.63 1.07
N THR A 222 -20.92 0.71 1.54
CA THR A 222 -21.56 -0.28 2.41
C THR A 222 -21.52 -1.65 1.72
N VAL A 223 -21.21 -2.70 2.48
CA VAL A 223 -21.32 -4.06 1.94
C VAL A 223 -22.79 -4.33 1.63
N GLY A 224 -23.08 -4.56 0.36
CA GLY A 224 -24.44 -4.68 -0.17
C GLY A 224 -24.91 -3.50 -1.02
N LEU A 225 -24.23 -2.36 -1.05
CA LEU A 225 -24.63 -1.27 -1.95
C LEU A 225 -24.22 -1.54 -3.41
N THR A 226 -23.05 -2.13 -3.62
CA THR A 226 -22.53 -2.54 -4.94
C THR A 226 -22.40 -4.06 -4.99
N SER A 227 -22.72 -4.64 -6.15
CA SER A 227 -22.63 -6.09 -6.35
C SER A 227 -21.18 -6.57 -6.40
N ARG A 228 -20.94 -7.74 -5.81
CA ARG A 228 -19.69 -8.50 -5.84
C ARG A 228 -19.77 -9.69 -6.81
N ALA A 229 -20.89 -9.89 -7.51
CA ALA A 229 -21.01 -10.95 -8.50
C ALA A 229 -20.00 -10.78 -9.64
N GLY A 230 -19.28 -11.87 -9.95
CA GLY A 230 -18.19 -11.86 -10.92
C GLY A 230 -16.86 -11.28 -10.39
N VAL A 231 -16.71 -11.06 -9.10
CA VAL A 231 -15.43 -10.66 -8.49
C VAL A 231 -14.82 -11.86 -7.77
N ILE A 232 -13.53 -12.12 -7.96
CA ILE A 232 -12.80 -13.15 -7.19
C ILE A 232 -12.82 -12.71 -5.71
N PRO A 233 -13.44 -13.50 -4.81
CA PRO A 233 -13.79 -13.03 -3.46
C PRO A 233 -12.71 -13.32 -2.41
N ILE A 234 -12.85 -12.66 -1.25
CA ILE A 234 -12.29 -13.08 0.04
C ILE A 234 -13.40 -13.35 1.06
N SER A 235 -14.33 -12.42 1.25
CA SER A 235 -15.37 -12.54 2.28
C SER A 235 -16.67 -11.87 1.88
N ALA A 236 -17.75 -12.65 1.84
CA ALA A 236 -19.09 -12.12 1.58
C ALA A 236 -19.55 -11.08 2.62
N ARG A 237 -18.99 -11.08 3.85
CA ARG A 237 -19.34 -10.10 4.89
C ARG A 237 -18.67 -8.74 4.72
N GLN A 238 -17.50 -8.71 4.08
CA GLN A 238 -16.62 -7.54 4.07
C GLN A 238 -16.34 -7.00 2.68
N ASP A 239 -16.38 -7.86 1.66
CA ASP A 239 -16.05 -7.50 0.28
C ASP A 239 -17.05 -6.51 -0.29
N THR A 240 -16.51 -5.51 -0.97
CA THR A 240 -17.27 -4.54 -1.75
C THR A 240 -16.44 -3.99 -2.90
N VAL A 241 -17.12 -3.52 -3.95
CA VAL A 241 -16.49 -2.84 -5.09
C VAL A 241 -16.72 -1.34 -4.94
N GLY A 242 -15.67 -0.54 -5.11
CA GLY A 242 -15.76 0.90 -4.98
C GLY A 242 -14.84 1.67 -5.91
N PRO A 243 -15.17 2.95 -6.20
CA PRO A 243 -14.38 3.77 -7.10
C PRO A 243 -13.11 4.30 -6.45
N ILE A 244 -12.06 4.40 -7.27
CA ILE A 244 -10.80 5.09 -6.98
C ILE A 244 -10.61 6.16 -8.06
N THR A 245 -10.52 7.43 -7.66
CA THR A 245 -10.56 8.59 -8.58
C THR A 245 -9.73 9.75 -8.04
N ARG A 246 -9.47 10.79 -8.84
CA ARG A 246 -8.73 11.97 -8.35
C ARG A 246 -9.59 12.92 -7.51
N THR A 247 -10.92 12.86 -7.64
CA THR A 247 -11.83 13.81 -6.98
C THR A 247 -13.05 13.12 -6.37
N VAL A 248 -13.60 13.67 -5.29
CA VAL A 248 -14.82 13.13 -4.66
C VAL A 248 -15.98 13.15 -5.65
N ALA A 249 -16.08 14.19 -6.50
CA ALA A 249 -17.11 14.28 -7.53
C ALA A 249 -17.03 13.11 -8.54
N ASP A 250 -15.83 12.76 -9.01
CA ASP A 250 -15.66 11.62 -9.93
C ASP A 250 -15.99 10.29 -9.24
N ALA A 251 -15.59 10.10 -7.98
CA ALA A 251 -15.95 8.91 -7.21
C ALA A 251 -17.47 8.75 -7.09
N VAL A 252 -18.18 9.83 -6.79
CA VAL A 252 -19.65 9.83 -6.64
C VAL A 252 -20.36 9.58 -7.97
N HIS A 253 -19.87 10.15 -9.07
CA HIS A 253 -20.39 9.85 -10.40
C HIS A 253 -20.24 8.38 -10.78
N VAL A 254 -19.12 7.75 -10.42
CA VAL A 254 -18.96 6.30 -10.66
C VAL A 254 -19.85 5.49 -9.72
N LEU A 255 -19.97 5.87 -8.45
CA LEU A 255 -20.84 5.20 -7.48
C LEU A 255 -22.31 5.19 -7.94
N ASP A 256 -22.80 6.31 -8.46
CA ASP A 256 -24.15 6.45 -9.04
C ASP A 256 -24.43 5.43 -10.16
N ILE A 257 -23.39 5.03 -10.90
CA ILE A 257 -23.53 4.05 -11.99
C ILE A 257 -23.52 2.63 -11.45
N ILE A 258 -22.62 2.30 -10.51
CA ILE A 258 -22.37 0.92 -10.09
C ILE A 258 -23.27 0.44 -8.94
N ALA A 259 -23.83 1.35 -8.13
CA ALA A 259 -24.71 1.02 -7.01
C ALA A 259 -26.06 0.46 -7.47
N GLY A 260 -26.61 -0.50 -6.72
CA GLY A 260 -27.97 -1.01 -6.90
C GLY A 260 -28.07 -2.53 -6.90
N THR A 261 -29.31 -3.02 -6.88
CA THR A 261 -29.62 -4.43 -6.68
C THR A 261 -29.18 -5.32 -7.85
N ASP A 262 -28.57 -6.45 -7.51
CA ASP A 262 -28.19 -7.55 -8.40
C ASP A 262 -28.75 -8.87 -7.85
N PRO A 263 -29.64 -9.56 -8.60
CA PRO A 263 -30.15 -10.87 -8.20
C PRO A 263 -29.07 -11.95 -7.99
N SER A 264 -27.90 -11.78 -8.60
CA SER A 264 -26.75 -12.69 -8.46
C SER A 264 -25.97 -12.47 -7.16
N ASP A 265 -26.31 -11.43 -6.40
CA ASP A 265 -25.66 -11.07 -5.15
C ASP A 265 -26.70 -10.75 -4.06
N PRO A 266 -27.01 -11.72 -3.18
CA PRO A 266 -28.04 -11.57 -2.16
C PRO A 266 -27.83 -10.39 -1.20
N ALA A 267 -26.60 -9.92 -0.98
CA ALA A 267 -26.41 -8.80 -0.06
C ALA A 267 -26.83 -7.45 -0.66
N THR A 268 -27.12 -7.40 -1.97
CA THR A 268 -27.64 -6.22 -2.65
C THR A 268 -29.17 -6.17 -2.74
N ALA A 269 -29.88 -7.12 -2.12
CA ALA A 269 -31.33 -7.22 -2.22
C ALA A 269 -32.07 -5.92 -1.84
N ASP A 270 -31.54 -5.16 -0.88
CA ASP A 270 -32.14 -3.91 -0.41
C ASP A 270 -31.42 -2.65 -0.92
N ALA A 271 -30.42 -2.78 -1.79
CA ALA A 271 -29.54 -1.67 -2.21
C ALA A 271 -30.34 -0.46 -2.74
N ASP A 272 -31.31 -0.70 -3.61
CA ASP A 272 -32.12 0.36 -4.24
C ASP A 272 -32.93 1.18 -3.22
N THR A 273 -33.22 0.63 -2.03
CA THR A 273 -33.92 1.36 -0.94
C THR A 273 -33.04 2.46 -0.34
N TYR A 274 -31.72 2.33 -0.46
CA TYR A 274 -30.74 3.23 0.12
C TYR A 274 -30.12 4.19 -0.91
N ILE A 275 -30.46 4.03 -2.19
CA ILE A 275 -30.03 4.94 -3.26
C ILE A 275 -31.00 6.12 -3.30
N PRO A 276 -30.54 7.37 -3.19
CA PRO A 276 -31.40 8.54 -3.32
C PRO A 276 -32.07 8.61 -4.70
N GLU A 277 -33.29 9.15 -4.80
CA GLU A 277 -34.08 9.25 -6.05
C GLU A 277 -33.32 9.88 -7.24
N HIS A 278 -32.35 10.75 -6.97
CA HIS A 278 -31.54 11.44 -7.98
C HIS A 278 -30.04 11.10 -7.88
N GLY A 279 -29.72 9.98 -7.23
CA GLY A 279 -28.36 9.52 -6.97
C GLY A 279 -27.65 10.31 -5.87
N TYR A 280 -26.41 9.91 -5.60
CA TYR A 280 -25.49 10.53 -4.66
C TYR A 280 -24.91 11.86 -5.16
N LYS A 281 -24.86 12.12 -6.48
CA LYS A 281 -24.32 13.38 -7.02
C LYS A 281 -24.95 14.66 -6.45
N GLN A 282 -26.22 14.60 -6.03
CA GLN A 282 -26.93 15.74 -5.45
C GLN A 282 -26.38 16.14 -4.07
N HIS A 283 -25.57 15.28 -3.46
CA HIS A 283 -24.93 15.47 -2.16
C HIS A 283 -23.52 16.06 -2.29
N LEU A 284 -23.06 16.43 -3.49
CA LEU A 284 -21.81 17.17 -3.71
C LEU A 284 -21.98 18.64 -3.30
N LEU A 285 -22.10 18.88 -2.00
CA LEU A 285 -22.36 20.19 -1.39
C LEU A 285 -21.07 20.82 -0.86
N SER A 286 -20.70 21.99 -1.36
CA SER A 286 -19.48 22.69 -0.91
C SER A 286 -19.51 23.06 0.58
N ASP A 287 -20.70 23.25 1.15
CA ASP A 287 -20.96 23.51 2.56
C ASP A 287 -21.42 22.25 3.33
N GLY A 288 -21.18 21.06 2.77
CA GLY A 288 -21.63 19.78 3.33
C GLY A 288 -21.16 19.46 4.76
N LEU A 289 -20.07 20.09 5.21
CA LEU A 289 -19.57 20.00 6.59
C LEU A 289 -20.43 20.75 7.62
N ASN A 290 -21.25 21.71 7.20
CA ASN A 290 -22.00 22.57 8.11
C ASN A 290 -22.95 21.76 8.99
N GLY A 291 -22.75 21.86 10.31
CA GLY A 291 -23.53 21.14 11.32
C GLY A 291 -23.18 19.66 11.49
N LYS A 292 -22.28 19.10 10.67
CA LYS A 292 -21.88 17.69 10.77
C LYS A 292 -21.00 17.44 11.98
N ARG A 293 -21.25 16.36 12.71
CA ARG A 293 -20.55 15.98 13.93
C ARG A 293 -19.52 14.90 13.63
N LEU A 294 -18.24 15.21 13.74
CA LEU A 294 -17.14 14.30 13.36
C LEU A 294 -16.33 13.90 14.59
N GLY A 295 -16.13 12.59 14.79
CA GLY A 295 -15.40 12.04 15.92
C GLY A 295 -13.90 11.91 15.67
N ILE A 296 -13.07 12.18 16.68
CA ILE A 296 -11.60 12.06 16.62
C ILE A 296 -11.10 11.12 17.73
N LEU A 297 -10.22 10.19 17.35
CA LEU A 297 -9.49 9.30 18.27
C LEU A 297 -8.05 9.80 18.44
N ARG A 298 -7.65 10.13 19.67
CA ARG A 298 -6.32 10.65 20.03
C ARG A 298 -5.35 9.60 20.57
N THR A 299 -5.65 8.32 20.36
CA THR A 299 -4.77 7.21 20.77
C THR A 299 -4.05 6.66 19.56
N SER A 300 -2.80 6.21 19.72
CA SER A 300 -2.12 5.44 18.67
C SER A 300 -2.94 4.16 18.34
N PRO A 301 -3.05 3.74 17.07
CA PRO A 301 -2.40 4.28 15.86
C PRO A 301 -3.23 5.35 15.09
N PHE A 302 -4.16 6.05 15.76
CA PHE A 302 -4.95 7.13 15.16
C PHE A 302 -4.20 8.49 15.21
N PHE A 303 -4.83 9.59 15.64
CA PHE A 303 -4.23 10.93 15.62
C PHE A 303 -3.32 11.20 16.83
N ASN A 304 -2.39 10.28 17.08
CA ASN A 304 -1.31 10.41 18.05
C ASN A 304 -0.11 9.62 17.56
N PHE A 305 0.70 10.31 16.76
CA PHE A 305 1.90 9.80 16.10
C PHE A 305 3.13 10.15 16.95
N THR A 306 4.08 9.21 17.12
CA THR A 306 5.25 9.35 18.02
C THR A 306 6.57 9.15 17.27
N GLY A 307 7.39 10.21 17.18
CA GLY A 307 8.69 10.21 16.46
C GLY A 307 8.90 11.47 15.60
N GLN A 308 9.90 11.49 14.71
CA GLN A 308 10.31 12.69 13.95
C GLN A 308 9.49 12.91 12.66
N PHE A 309 9.25 11.85 11.88
CA PHE A 309 8.33 11.84 10.72
C PHE A 309 6.87 12.14 11.14
N ASP A 310 6.56 11.92 12.42
CA ASP A 310 5.25 12.09 13.04
C ASP A 310 4.83 13.56 13.23
N SER A 311 5.78 14.50 13.13
CA SER A 311 5.49 15.94 13.30
C SER A 311 4.72 16.55 12.12
N ASP A 312 4.99 16.09 10.89
CA ASP A 312 4.31 16.55 9.67
C ASP A 312 2.86 16.07 9.63
N TYR A 313 2.62 14.80 9.98
CA TYR A 313 1.28 14.23 10.10
C TYR A 313 0.45 14.98 11.16
N ASN A 314 0.96 15.07 12.39
CA ASN A 314 0.27 15.75 13.50
C ASN A 314 -0.08 17.19 13.12
N THR A 315 0.88 17.95 12.60
CA THR A 315 0.67 19.35 12.22
C THR A 315 -0.38 19.49 11.12
N THR A 316 -0.36 18.60 10.12
CA THR A 316 -1.30 18.65 8.99
C THR A 316 -2.71 18.26 9.41
N TYR A 317 -2.88 17.21 10.21
CA TYR A 317 -4.21 16.82 10.70
C TYR A 317 -4.81 17.88 11.63
N GLU A 318 -4.02 18.54 12.48
CA GLU A 318 -4.52 19.67 13.29
C GLU A 318 -5.04 20.83 12.43
N LYS A 319 -4.35 21.15 11.33
CA LYS A 319 -4.84 22.14 10.35
C LYS A 319 -6.14 21.70 9.70
N HIS A 320 -6.28 20.40 9.39
CA HIS A 320 -7.52 19.85 8.83
C HIS A 320 -8.68 19.88 9.83
N PHE A 321 -8.42 19.60 11.11
CA PHE A 321 -9.41 19.77 12.17
C PHE A 321 -9.86 21.22 12.30
N GLN A 322 -8.94 22.18 12.15
CA GLN A 322 -9.31 23.58 12.09
C GLN A 322 -10.15 23.90 10.85
N THR A 323 -9.75 23.41 9.67
CA THR A 323 -10.49 23.58 8.41
C THR A 323 -11.92 23.04 8.50
N ILE A 324 -12.11 21.87 9.13
CA ILE A 324 -13.42 21.28 9.38
C ILE A 324 -14.29 22.21 10.24
N LYS A 325 -13.74 22.74 11.34
CA LYS A 325 -14.46 23.68 12.22
C LYS A 325 -14.82 24.98 11.51
N ASP A 326 -13.90 25.52 10.71
CA ASP A 326 -14.10 26.76 9.96
C ASP A 326 -15.19 26.61 8.90
N ASN A 327 -15.42 25.40 8.39
CA ASN A 327 -16.51 25.04 7.48
C ASN A 327 -17.77 24.54 8.19
N GLY A 328 -17.92 24.82 9.49
CA GLY A 328 -19.14 24.55 10.27
C GLY A 328 -19.25 23.12 10.83
N GLY A 329 -18.22 22.29 10.67
CA GLY A 329 -18.14 20.97 11.27
C GLY A 329 -17.93 21.04 12.79
N VAL A 330 -18.59 20.14 13.52
CA VAL A 330 -18.48 20.01 14.97
C VAL A 330 -17.58 18.83 15.30
N LEU A 331 -16.41 19.08 15.88
CA LEU A 331 -15.50 18.02 16.29
C LEU A 331 -15.82 17.50 17.70
N VAL A 332 -15.97 16.20 17.82
CA VAL A 332 -16.05 15.48 19.11
C VAL A 332 -14.71 14.79 19.32
N ASP A 333 -13.84 15.44 20.08
CA ASP A 333 -12.44 15.04 20.26
C ASP A 333 -12.25 14.11 21.47
N ASN A 334 -11.12 13.40 21.51
CA ASN A 334 -10.73 12.44 22.55
C ASN A 334 -11.75 11.31 22.77
N LEU A 335 -12.37 10.84 21.68
CA LEU A 335 -13.23 9.67 21.75
C LEU A 335 -12.42 8.42 22.03
N VAL A 336 -13.05 7.47 22.73
CA VAL A 336 -12.52 6.15 23.00
C VAL A 336 -13.52 5.13 22.51
N ILE A 337 -13.06 4.21 21.65
CA ILE A 337 -13.88 3.08 21.22
C ILE A 337 -13.64 1.90 22.17
N PRO A 338 -14.68 1.36 22.82
CA PRO A 338 -14.55 0.16 23.63
C PRO A 338 -13.95 -1.00 22.83
N ASN A 339 -12.99 -1.72 23.43
CA ASN A 339 -12.29 -2.85 22.82
C ASN A 339 -11.51 -2.49 21.53
N ILE A 340 -11.12 -1.23 21.33
CA ILE A 340 -10.45 -0.80 20.10
C ILE A 340 -9.20 -1.63 19.79
N SER A 341 -8.39 -1.97 20.80
CA SER A 341 -7.21 -2.82 20.63
C SER A 341 -7.53 -4.23 20.13
N THR A 342 -8.71 -4.76 20.45
CA THR A 342 -9.20 -6.05 19.93
C THR A 342 -9.76 -5.88 18.53
N ILE A 343 -10.56 -4.84 18.28
CA ILE A 343 -11.14 -4.53 16.96
C ILE A 343 -10.05 -4.43 15.90
N ILE A 344 -9.00 -3.65 16.18
CA ILE A 344 -7.95 -3.37 15.20
C ILE A 344 -6.94 -4.52 15.05
N ASN A 345 -7.00 -5.54 15.89
CA ASN A 345 -6.09 -6.69 15.82
C ASN A 345 -6.74 -7.83 15.02
N PHE A 346 -6.20 -8.09 13.84
CA PHE A 346 -6.68 -9.08 12.87
C PHE A 346 -6.93 -10.48 13.46
N THR A 347 -6.10 -10.92 14.40
CA THR A 347 -6.24 -12.23 15.04
C THR A 347 -7.17 -12.19 16.25
N LEU A 348 -7.00 -11.20 17.15
CA LEU A 348 -7.77 -11.12 18.40
C LEU A 348 -9.25 -10.81 18.16
N SER A 349 -9.58 -10.06 17.11
CA SER A 349 -10.96 -9.81 16.71
C SER A 349 -11.67 -11.09 16.24
N GLY A 350 -10.91 -12.10 15.81
CA GLY A 350 -11.41 -13.27 15.09
C GLY A 350 -11.56 -13.04 13.59
N GLU A 351 -11.17 -11.87 13.06
CA GLU A 351 -11.28 -11.52 11.63
C GLU A 351 -10.48 -12.51 10.78
N LYS A 352 -9.23 -12.83 11.16
CA LYS A 352 -8.41 -13.82 10.46
C LYS A 352 -9.15 -15.15 10.28
N LEU A 353 -9.67 -15.72 11.37
CA LEU A 353 -10.35 -17.02 11.33
C LEU A 353 -11.63 -16.97 10.48
N ALA A 354 -12.39 -15.88 10.57
CA ALA A 354 -13.58 -15.68 9.75
C ALA A 354 -13.22 -15.58 8.26
N LEU A 355 -12.21 -14.78 7.89
CA LEU A 355 -11.77 -14.63 6.50
C LEU A 355 -11.21 -15.94 5.93
N LEU A 356 -10.44 -16.73 6.69
CA LEU A 356 -9.92 -18.02 6.23
C LEU A 356 -11.06 -18.98 5.85
N ALA A 357 -12.10 -19.06 6.69
CA ALA A 357 -13.27 -19.89 6.43
C ALA A 357 -14.11 -19.37 5.26
N GLU A 358 -14.35 -18.06 5.21
CA GLU A 358 -15.15 -17.42 4.18
C GLU A 358 -14.48 -17.45 2.80
N PHE A 359 -13.16 -17.27 2.75
CA PHE A 359 -12.37 -17.32 1.53
C PHE A 359 -12.43 -18.70 0.89
N LYS A 360 -12.29 -19.77 1.68
CA LYS A 360 -12.40 -21.13 1.18
C LYS A 360 -13.74 -21.36 0.48
N ILE A 361 -14.85 -21.06 1.17
CA ILE A 361 -16.20 -21.23 0.62
C ILE A 361 -16.41 -20.37 -0.63
N ALA A 362 -16.04 -19.09 -0.55
CA ALA A 362 -16.32 -18.14 -1.61
C ALA A 362 -15.47 -18.40 -2.86
N LEU A 363 -14.21 -18.79 -2.68
CA LEU A 363 -13.32 -19.14 -3.79
C LEU A 363 -13.79 -20.43 -4.48
N GLU A 364 -14.13 -21.48 -3.73
CA GLU A 364 -14.67 -22.73 -4.30
C GLU A 364 -15.91 -22.44 -5.15
N ALA A 365 -16.87 -21.65 -4.62
CA ALA A 365 -18.06 -21.24 -5.37
C ALA A 365 -17.73 -20.42 -6.63
N TYR A 366 -16.76 -19.50 -6.57
CA TYR A 366 -16.33 -18.72 -7.74
C TYR A 366 -15.70 -19.62 -8.82
N LEU A 367 -14.84 -20.56 -8.42
CA LEU A 367 -14.15 -21.47 -9.35
C LEU A 367 -15.14 -22.41 -10.05
N GLU A 368 -16.21 -22.84 -9.38
CA GLU A 368 -17.30 -23.62 -9.97
C GLU A 368 -18.07 -22.86 -11.06
N GLU A 369 -18.06 -21.52 -11.04
CA GLU A 369 -18.68 -20.70 -12.08
C GLU A 369 -17.81 -20.55 -13.36
N LEU A 370 -16.51 -20.85 -13.28
CA LEU A 370 -15.61 -20.69 -14.43
C LEU A 370 -15.97 -21.67 -15.54
N THR A 371 -15.94 -21.20 -16.79
CA THR A 371 -16.17 -22.05 -17.96
C THR A 371 -14.97 -22.97 -18.24
N SER A 372 -13.77 -22.54 -17.87
CA SER A 372 -12.54 -23.34 -17.90
C SER A 372 -11.50 -22.78 -16.93
N SER A 373 -10.67 -23.66 -16.36
CA SER A 373 -9.54 -23.34 -15.49
C SER A 373 -8.31 -24.16 -15.89
N PRO A 374 -7.08 -23.62 -15.81
CA PRO A 374 -5.85 -24.37 -16.07
C PRO A 374 -5.55 -25.43 -14.99
N GLU A 375 -4.84 -26.51 -15.37
CA GLU A 375 -4.35 -27.54 -14.43
C GLU A 375 -3.02 -27.12 -13.75
N ASP A 376 -2.91 -27.43 -12.45
CA ASP A 376 -1.72 -27.34 -11.58
C ASP A 376 -1.07 -25.96 -11.35
N ILE A 377 -1.03 -25.51 -10.08
CA ILE A 377 -0.15 -24.43 -9.63
C ILE A 377 0.53 -24.81 -8.32
N ASP A 378 1.85 -24.97 -8.42
CA ASP A 378 2.76 -24.96 -7.29
C ASP A 378 3.86 -23.94 -7.59
N LYS A 379 4.03 -22.93 -6.71
CA LYS A 379 5.30 -22.27 -6.30
C LYS A 379 5.08 -20.88 -5.68
N ILE A 380 5.84 -20.64 -4.60
CA ILE A 380 6.00 -19.41 -3.78
C ILE A 380 4.96 -19.27 -2.65
N GLY A 381 5.39 -18.73 -1.50
CA GLY A 381 4.68 -18.67 -0.22
C GLY A 381 3.17 -18.41 -0.31
N GLN A 382 2.41 -19.29 0.35
CA GLN A 382 0.96 -19.39 0.26
C GLN A 382 0.35 -19.67 1.64
N GLY A 383 0.94 -19.07 2.69
CA GLY A 383 0.59 -19.37 4.08
C GLY A 383 -0.91 -19.23 4.36
N LEU A 384 -1.53 -18.12 3.95
CA LEU A 384 -2.96 -17.90 4.17
C LEU A 384 -3.83 -18.82 3.30
N LEU A 385 -3.41 -19.14 2.07
CA LEU A 385 -4.15 -20.09 1.22
C LEU A 385 -4.16 -21.50 1.84
N LEU A 386 -3.01 -21.96 2.36
CA LEU A 386 -2.91 -23.24 3.06
C LEU A 386 -3.66 -23.24 4.39
N GLU A 387 -3.60 -22.14 5.16
CA GLU A 387 -4.40 -21.98 6.37
C GLU A 387 -5.90 -22.04 6.04
N ALA A 388 -6.34 -21.38 4.95
CA ALA A 388 -7.74 -21.38 4.53
C ALA A 388 -8.17 -22.77 4.09
N TYR A 389 -7.36 -23.45 3.27
CA TYR A 389 -7.60 -24.82 2.84
C TYR A 389 -7.80 -25.78 4.03
N ASN A 390 -6.97 -25.64 5.07
CA ASN A 390 -7.02 -26.46 6.29
C ASN A 390 -8.08 -26.00 7.30
N THR A 391 -8.71 -24.84 7.10
CA THR A 391 -9.76 -24.35 8.00
C THR A 391 -11.06 -25.13 7.76
N ASP A 392 -11.67 -25.62 8.85
CA ASP A 392 -13.04 -26.14 8.84
C ASP A 392 -14.01 -24.96 9.00
N PRO A 393 -14.70 -24.54 7.92
CA PRO A 393 -15.60 -23.40 7.96
C PRO A 393 -16.86 -23.66 8.81
N THR A 394 -17.16 -24.92 9.13
CA THR A 394 -18.33 -25.30 9.94
C THR A 394 -18.04 -25.36 11.43
N SER A 395 -16.78 -25.17 11.83
CA SER A 395 -16.36 -25.31 13.22
C SER A 395 -17.06 -24.30 14.14
N PRO A 396 -17.36 -24.68 15.41
CA PRO A 396 -17.90 -23.76 16.40
C PRO A 396 -17.02 -22.51 16.64
N ALA A 397 -15.70 -22.65 16.43
CA ALA A 397 -14.75 -21.55 16.55
C ALA A 397 -14.99 -20.46 15.49
N VAL A 398 -15.23 -20.83 14.22
CA VAL A 398 -15.57 -19.89 13.15
C VAL A 398 -16.90 -19.19 13.44
N THR A 399 -17.92 -19.95 13.85
CA THR A 399 -19.22 -19.36 14.24
C THR A 399 -19.07 -18.36 15.38
N LYS A 400 -18.24 -18.68 16.39
CA LYS A 400 -17.94 -17.77 17.51
C LYS A 400 -17.17 -16.54 17.05
N ALA A 401 -16.18 -16.69 16.16
CA ALA A 401 -15.41 -15.58 15.61
C ALA A 401 -16.31 -14.60 14.84
N ILE A 402 -17.18 -15.09 13.96
CA ILE A 402 -18.15 -14.26 13.23
C ILE A 402 -19.10 -13.55 14.20
N SER A 403 -19.61 -14.25 15.22
CA SER A 403 -20.45 -13.63 16.25
C SER A 403 -19.70 -12.56 17.05
N ASN A 404 -18.40 -12.77 17.32
CA ASN A 404 -17.55 -11.82 18.01
C ASN A 404 -17.36 -10.54 17.19
N LEU A 405 -17.09 -10.66 15.90
CA LEU A 405 -16.96 -9.51 14.98
C LEU A 405 -18.22 -8.65 14.98
N ARG A 406 -19.40 -9.26 14.91
CA ARG A 406 -20.69 -8.54 15.01
C ARG A 406 -20.82 -7.81 16.35
N ASN A 407 -20.46 -8.46 17.45
CA ASN A 407 -20.52 -7.85 18.78
C ASN A 407 -19.52 -6.70 18.94
N LEU A 408 -18.28 -6.87 18.47
CA LEU A 408 -17.25 -5.84 18.47
C LEU A 408 -17.68 -4.61 17.66
N SER A 409 -18.30 -4.83 16.51
CA SER A 409 -18.82 -3.73 15.67
C SER A 409 -19.93 -2.96 16.39
N LYS A 410 -20.92 -3.69 16.95
CA LYS A 410 -22.06 -3.11 17.67
C LYS A 410 -21.66 -2.38 18.96
N GLN A 411 -20.78 -2.96 19.76
CA GLN A 411 -20.35 -2.41 21.05
C GLN A 411 -19.17 -1.44 20.95
N GLY A 412 -18.48 -1.42 19.81
CA GLY A 412 -17.38 -0.53 19.50
C GLY A 412 -17.85 0.64 18.62
N PHE A 413 -17.62 0.53 17.31
CA PHE A 413 -17.85 1.60 16.35
C PHE A 413 -19.29 2.12 16.37
N GLU A 414 -20.30 1.24 16.22
CA GLU A 414 -21.70 1.69 16.15
C GLU A 414 -22.14 2.39 17.43
N LYS A 415 -21.75 1.84 18.59
CA LYS A 415 -22.08 2.43 19.88
C LYS A 415 -21.51 3.84 20.01
N VAL A 416 -20.24 4.04 19.63
CA VAL A 416 -19.61 5.37 19.72
C VAL A 416 -20.25 6.36 18.76
N ILE A 417 -20.56 5.96 17.52
CA ILE A 417 -21.26 6.82 16.56
C ILE A 417 -22.63 7.24 17.12
N ASN A 418 -23.42 6.28 17.61
CA ASN A 418 -24.78 6.54 18.09
C ASN A 418 -24.82 7.36 19.39
N ASP A 419 -24.02 6.99 20.39
CA ASP A 419 -24.01 7.66 21.70
C ASP A 419 -23.59 9.13 21.59
N ASN A 420 -22.65 9.43 20.68
CA ASN A 420 -22.12 10.78 20.47
C ASN A 420 -22.83 11.56 19.36
N LYS A 421 -23.82 10.92 18.70
CA LYS A 421 -24.57 11.44 17.54
C LYS A 421 -23.61 11.95 16.47
N LEU A 422 -22.70 11.08 16.04
CA LEU A 422 -21.70 11.41 15.02
C LEU A 422 -22.28 11.12 13.63
N ASP A 423 -21.93 11.97 12.69
CA ASP A 423 -22.18 11.77 11.27
C ASP A 423 -21.05 10.95 10.62
N ALA A 424 -19.81 11.11 11.10
CA ALA A 424 -18.69 10.26 10.73
C ALA A 424 -17.61 10.20 11.82
N LEU A 425 -16.79 9.15 11.76
CA LEU A 425 -15.52 9.03 12.49
C LEU A 425 -14.37 9.36 11.55
N LEU A 426 -13.42 10.15 12.03
CA LEU A 426 -12.16 10.42 11.35
C LEU A 426 -11.11 9.41 11.78
N ILE A 427 -10.37 8.87 10.82
CA ILE A 427 -9.11 8.15 11.06
C ILE A 427 -8.04 8.64 10.07
N PRO A 428 -6.75 8.62 10.42
CA PRO A 428 -5.70 8.98 9.47
C PRO A 428 -5.64 8.00 8.31
N GLY A 429 -5.15 8.42 7.15
CA GLY A 429 -4.92 7.57 5.97
C GLY A 429 -3.43 7.34 5.73
N THR A 430 -2.76 6.64 6.65
CA THR A 430 -1.33 6.29 6.57
C THR A 430 -1.17 4.77 6.42
N GLU A 431 0.08 4.30 6.33
CA GLU A 431 0.38 2.86 6.25
C GLU A 431 -0.03 2.10 7.53
N ALA A 432 0.09 2.74 8.70
CA ALA A 432 -0.24 2.14 9.99
C ALA A 432 -1.74 2.16 10.31
N THR A 433 -2.59 2.72 9.43
CA THR A 433 -4.01 2.91 9.70
C THR A 433 -4.76 1.57 9.82
N PRO A 434 -5.51 1.36 10.91
CA PRO A 434 -6.33 0.16 11.09
C PRO A 434 -7.71 0.32 10.42
N TYR A 435 -7.78 0.07 9.11
CA TYR A 435 -9.04 0.18 8.34
C TYR A 435 -10.12 -0.83 8.74
N ASN A 436 -9.75 -1.88 9.49
CA ASN A 436 -10.69 -2.91 9.91
C ASN A 436 -11.77 -2.42 10.87
N ILE A 437 -11.60 -1.25 11.49
CA ILE A 437 -12.67 -0.56 12.20
C ILE A 437 -13.94 -0.36 11.35
N PHE A 438 -13.79 -0.15 10.03
CA PHE A 438 -14.91 0.01 9.11
C PHE A 438 -15.30 -1.29 8.41
N SER A 439 -14.32 -2.14 8.08
CA SER A 439 -14.58 -3.30 7.23
C SER A 439 -15.30 -4.44 7.95
N ILE A 440 -15.00 -4.72 9.24
CA ILE A 440 -15.60 -5.86 9.96
C ILE A 440 -17.13 -5.78 10.04
N GLY A 441 -17.67 -4.57 10.10
CA GLY A 441 -19.10 -4.30 10.11
C GLY A 441 -19.68 -3.98 8.74
N GLY A 442 -18.85 -3.89 7.69
CA GLY A 442 -19.26 -3.57 6.33
C GLY A 442 -19.75 -2.13 6.17
N TYR A 443 -19.18 -1.20 6.93
CA TYR A 443 -19.57 0.22 6.97
C TYR A 443 -18.93 1.02 5.84
N PRO A 444 -19.57 2.04 5.26
CA PRO A 444 -18.97 2.86 4.22
C PRO A 444 -17.88 3.77 4.79
N ALA A 445 -16.87 4.02 3.97
CA ALA A 445 -15.83 5.00 4.27
C ALA A 445 -15.26 5.60 2.97
N ILE A 446 -14.78 6.82 3.06
CA ILE A 446 -14.14 7.53 1.95
C ILE A 446 -12.84 8.17 2.44
N THR A 447 -11.75 7.96 1.71
CA THR A 447 -10.50 8.68 1.93
C THR A 447 -10.36 9.82 0.94
N VAL A 448 -9.90 10.97 1.42
CA VAL A 448 -9.60 12.17 0.62
C VAL A 448 -8.14 12.56 0.85
N PRO A 449 -7.38 12.95 -0.18
CA PRO A 449 -6.02 13.46 -0.01
C PRO A 449 -5.94 14.53 1.08
N ALA A 450 -4.99 14.39 2.01
CA ALA A 450 -4.83 15.31 3.13
C ALA A 450 -3.48 16.02 3.11
N GLY A 451 -2.42 15.38 2.62
CA GLY A 451 -1.12 16.03 2.56
C GLY A 451 0.00 15.09 2.14
N TYR A 452 1.22 15.57 2.33
CA TYR A 452 2.47 14.89 2.06
C TYR A 452 3.42 15.18 3.21
N ASP A 453 4.19 14.20 3.63
CA ASP A 453 5.29 14.44 4.57
C ASP A 453 6.51 15.06 3.86
N SER A 454 7.57 15.27 4.62
CA SER A 454 8.83 15.85 4.12
C SER A 454 9.54 15.02 3.04
N ASP A 455 9.23 13.72 2.90
CA ASP A 455 9.76 12.83 1.86
C ASP A 455 8.83 12.71 0.64
N ASP A 456 7.78 13.54 0.57
CA ASP A 456 6.73 13.49 -0.46
C ASP A 456 5.90 12.20 -0.39
N PHE A 457 5.76 11.60 0.79
CA PHE A 457 4.87 10.46 0.96
C PHE A 457 3.45 10.98 1.18
N PRO A 458 2.50 10.67 0.28
CA PRO A 458 1.13 11.14 0.43
C PRO A 458 0.41 10.41 1.56
N PHE A 459 -0.49 11.13 2.21
CA PHE A 459 -1.44 10.57 3.17
C PHE A 459 -2.83 11.21 3.03
N GLY A 460 -3.83 10.45 3.42
CA GLY A 460 -5.25 10.84 3.33
C GLY A 460 -5.88 11.14 4.69
N LEU A 461 -7.10 11.67 4.67
CA LEU A 461 -8.01 11.71 5.81
C LEU A 461 -9.23 10.85 5.47
N VAL A 462 -9.54 9.90 6.33
CA VAL A 462 -10.61 8.92 6.09
C VAL A 462 -11.83 9.29 6.92
N PHE A 463 -12.99 9.34 6.27
CA PHE A 463 -14.30 9.57 6.87
C PHE A 463 -15.11 8.27 6.79
N GLY A 464 -15.47 7.69 7.94
CA GLY A 464 -16.29 6.48 8.01
C GLY A 464 -17.60 6.71 8.75
N GLY A 465 -18.70 6.15 8.23
CA GLY A 465 -20.05 6.33 8.76
C GLY A 465 -20.74 5.00 9.05
N LEU A 466 -22.00 5.02 9.49
CA LEU A 466 -22.81 3.79 9.60
C LEU A 466 -23.22 3.29 8.21
N LYS A 467 -23.73 2.06 8.14
CA LYS A 467 -24.26 1.50 6.88
C LYS A 467 -25.25 2.46 6.23
N TYR A 468 -25.14 2.60 4.91
CA TYR A 468 -26.02 3.39 4.06
C TYR A 468 -25.96 4.91 4.32
N THR A 469 -24.83 5.41 4.81
CA THR A 469 -24.56 6.85 5.03
C THR A 469 -23.71 7.48 3.92
N GLU A 470 -23.64 6.87 2.73
CA GLU A 470 -22.88 7.36 1.58
C GLU A 470 -23.29 8.79 1.18
N THR A 471 -24.55 9.18 1.37
CA THR A 471 -25.01 10.56 1.18
C THR A 471 -24.28 11.53 2.10
N THR A 472 -24.32 11.28 3.41
CA THR A 472 -23.64 12.08 4.44
C THR A 472 -22.13 12.10 4.23
N LEU A 473 -21.52 10.95 3.92
CA LEU A 473 -20.09 10.88 3.63
C LEU A 473 -19.71 11.64 2.37
N THR A 474 -20.57 11.65 1.35
CA THR A 474 -20.37 12.46 0.13
C THR A 474 -20.35 13.95 0.46
N GLU A 475 -21.29 14.43 1.27
CA GLU A 475 -21.34 15.84 1.70
C GLU A 475 -20.08 16.25 2.48
N ILE A 476 -19.69 15.43 3.46
CA ILE A 476 -18.52 15.68 4.31
C ILE A 476 -17.24 15.69 3.47
N ALA A 477 -17.02 14.64 2.69
CA ALA A 477 -15.79 14.47 1.93
C ALA A 477 -15.63 15.52 0.83
N TYR A 478 -16.71 15.84 0.11
CA TYR A 478 -16.66 16.84 -0.94
C TYR A 478 -16.40 18.24 -0.36
N SER A 479 -17.10 18.62 0.70
CA SER A 479 -16.86 19.91 1.38
C SER A 479 -15.42 20.01 1.90
N PHE A 480 -14.88 18.94 2.50
CA PHE A 480 -13.48 18.88 2.93
C PHE A 480 -12.49 18.99 1.75
N GLU A 481 -12.73 18.25 0.66
CA GLU A 481 -11.92 18.33 -0.56
C GLU A 481 -11.90 19.75 -1.12
N GLN A 482 -13.07 20.40 -1.25
CA GLN A 482 -13.17 21.75 -1.80
C GLN A 482 -12.51 22.80 -0.90
N ALA A 483 -12.53 22.61 0.41
CA ALA A 483 -11.89 23.51 1.37
C ALA A 483 -10.35 23.38 1.38
N THR A 484 -9.81 22.23 1.01
CA THR A 484 -8.37 21.93 1.15
C THR A 484 -7.63 21.87 -0.18
N LEU A 485 -8.24 21.29 -1.22
CA LEU A 485 -7.64 21.00 -2.53
C LEU A 485 -6.23 20.39 -2.39
N ALA A 486 -6.06 19.48 -1.41
CA ALA A 486 -4.73 19.02 -0.98
C ALA A 486 -4.03 18.09 -1.98
N ARG A 487 -4.75 17.52 -2.97
CA ARG A 487 -4.13 16.73 -4.02
C ARG A 487 -3.21 17.61 -4.89
N ARG A 488 -1.99 17.11 -5.16
CA ARG A 488 -1.13 17.58 -6.27
C ARG A 488 -0.88 16.41 -7.21
N ALA A 489 -0.76 16.67 -8.51
CA ALA A 489 -0.33 15.65 -9.46
C ALA A 489 1.12 15.23 -9.17
N PRO A 490 1.49 13.95 -9.31
CA PRO A 490 2.86 13.52 -9.12
C PRO A 490 3.75 14.05 -10.25
N GLU A 491 4.93 14.58 -9.91
CA GLU A 491 5.98 14.83 -10.89
C GLU A 491 6.64 13.49 -11.24
N VAL A 492 6.09 12.77 -12.22
CA VAL A 492 6.74 11.60 -12.82
C VAL A 492 7.97 12.09 -13.62
N SER A 493 8.99 12.55 -12.90
CA SER A 493 10.13 13.28 -13.43
C SER A 493 11.24 12.32 -13.87
N ALA A 494 12.15 12.84 -14.68
CA ALA A 494 13.38 12.15 -15.09
C ALA A 494 14.29 11.69 -13.93
N LYS A 495 13.94 11.93 -12.66
CA LYS A 495 14.60 11.30 -11.50
C LYS A 495 14.43 9.78 -11.48
N LEU A 496 13.25 9.25 -11.84
CA LEU A 496 13.11 7.79 -12.06
C LEU A 496 13.99 7.33 -13.24
N ILE A 497 14.10 8.15 -14.30
CA ILE A 497 14.91 7.88 -15.49
C ILE A 497 16.42 7.82 -15.14
N ARG A 498 16.92 8.65 -14.21
CA ARG A 498 18.34 8.62 -13.79
C ARG A 498 18.73 7.48 -12.85
N LYS A 499 17.84 6.99 -11.98
CA LYS A 499 18.13 5.83 -11.11
C LYS A 499 18.13 4.50 -11.88
N VAL A 500 17.31 4.37 -12.93
CA VAL A 500 17.18 3.13 -13.72
C VAL A 500 18.25 2.98 -14.80
N ILE A 501 18.75 4.09 -15.38
CA ILE A 501 19.80 4.03 -16.42
C ILE A 501 21.15 3.52 -15.87
N THR A 502 21.42 3.63 -14.57
CA THR A 502 22.68 3.16 -13.97
C THR A 502 22.70 1.67 -13.65
N TYR A 503 21.59 0.94 -13.79
CA TYR A 503 21.53 -0.51 -13.51
C TYR A 503 21.35 -1.40 -14.76
N ASN A 504 20.98 -0.84 -15.92
CA ASN A 504 20.70 -1.60 -17.13
C ASN A 504 21.84 -1.56 -18.16
N LYS A 505 23.07 -1.85 -17.72
CA LYS A 505 24.15 -2.17 -18.65
C LYS A 505 25.07 -3.25 -18.10
N LEU A 506 24.56 -4.48 -18.10
CA LEU A 506 25.37 -5.69 -18.22
C LEU A 506 24.56 -6.68 -19.06
N ASP A 507 25.13 -7.01 -20.22
CA ASP A 507 24.52 -7.77 -21.30
C ASP A 507 24.12 -9.19 -20.89
N ALA A 508 23.02 -9.65 -21.48
CA ALA A 508 22.59 -11.03 -21.45
C ALA A 508 23.64 -11.95 -22.08
N VAL A 509 24.12 -12.93 -21.34
CA VAL A 509 24.78 -14.13 -21.87
C VAL A 509 24.12 -15.36 -21.26
N LEU A 510 23.52 -16.17 -22.13
CA LEU A 510 23.03 -17.53 -21.86
C LEU A 510 24.18 -18.45 -21.43
N ILE A 511 24.08 -19.08 -20.25
CA ILE A 511 24.72 -20.36 -19.93
C ILE A 511 23.71 -21.23 -19.14
N PRO A 512 23.50 -22.51 -19.50
CA PRO A 512 22.47 -23.37 -18.93
C PRO A 512 22.94 -24.14 -17.68
N ASP A 513 21.96 -24.36 -16.79
CA ASP A 513 21.81 -25.40 -15.77
C ASP A 513 22.93 -25.69 -14.73
N ILE A 514 22.41 -25.94 -13.52
CA ILE A 514 23.05 -26.45 -12.29
C ILE A 514 23.69 -25.35 -11.42
N VAL A 515 22.89 -24.80 -10.49
CA VAL A 515 23.10 -24.77 -9.03
C VAL A 515 21.83 -24.18 -8.37
N LYS A 516 21.30 -24.86 -7.36
CA LYS A 516 20.09 -24.49 -6.61
C LYS A 516 20.26 -23.15 -5.85
N PRO A 517 19.22 -22.32 -5.71
CA PRO A 517 19.29 -21.05 -5.00
C PRO A 517 18.90 -21.20 -3.53
N VAL A 518 19.70 -20.63 -2.63
CA VAL A 518 19.23 -20.19 -1.30
C VAL A 518 19.82 -18.80 -1.06
N TYR A 519 19.17 -17.77 -1.59
CA TYR A 519 19.32 -16.39 -1.12
C TYR A 519 17.94 -15.74 -1.12
N ASN A 520 17.15 -16.09 -0.11
CA ASN A 520 16.01 -15.32 0.36
C ASN A 520 16.26 -15.16 1.87
N LEU A 521 16.71 -14.00 2.31
CA LEU A 521 16.70 -13.65 3.74
C LEU A 521 16.32 -12.16 3.91
N PHE A 522 15.03 -12.01 4.26
CA PHE A 522 14.46 -11.11 5.28
C PHE A 522 14.52 -9.58 5.10
N SER A 523 13.34 -9.01 4.82
CA SER A 523 12.92 -7.70 5.33
C SER A 523 12.14 -7.95 6.62
N ILE A 524 12.71 -7.64 7.78
CA ILE A 524 12.03 -7.71 9.08
C ILE A 524 11.68 -6.29 9.51
N GLY A 525 10.40 -6.06 9.82
CA GLY A 525 9.90 -4.80 10.34
C GLY A 525 10.53 -4.46 11.70
N GLY A 526 11.25 -3.34 11.73
CA GLY A 526 11.96 -2.77 12.87
C GLY A 526 13.24 -2.11 12.35
N ASN A 527 13.53 -0.86 12.73
CA ASN A 527 14.81 -0.23 12.39
C ASN A 527 15.91 -0.96 13.20
N PRO A 528 16.83 -1.74 12.59
CA PRO A 528 17.79 -2.54 13.36
C PRO A 528 18.98 -1.73 13.88
N ALA A 529 18.93 -0.40 13.74
CA ALA A 529 19.88 0.53 14.33
C ALA A 529 19.43 0.88 15.75
N ILE A 530 20.21 0.47 16.75
CA ILE A 530 20.03 0.91 18.14
C ILE A 530 21.12 1.95 18.44
N THR A 531 20.71 3.14 18.87
CA THR A 531 21.62 4.07 19.56
C THR A 531 21.89 3.52 20.94
N VAL A 532 23.14 3.19 21.25
CA VAL A 532 23.56 2.57 22.51
C VAL A 532 23.19 3.44 23.73
N PRO A 533 22.40 2.95 24.70
CA PRO A 533 22.27 3.56 26.04
C PRO A 533 22.60 2.51 27.15
N ALA A 534 23.22 2.78 28.30
CA ALA A 534 23.69 3.99 28.93
C ALA A 534 24.67 3.58 30.05
N GLY A 535 25.74 4.36 30.19
CA GLY A 535 26.65 4.36 31.33
C GLY A 535 27.58 5.55 31.13
N TYR A 536 27.15 6.71 31.64
CA TYR A 536 27.68 8.07 31.36
C TYR A 536 27.09 8.74 30.10
N GLU A 537 26.65 9.99 30.27
CA GLU A 537 25.94 10.83 29.30
C GLU A 537 26.66 10.87 27.93
N VAL A 538 25.96 10.51 26.85
CA VAL A 538 26.50 10.66 25.49
C VAL A 538 25.81 11.85 24.83
N ASP A 539 26.49 13.00 24.87
CA ASP A 539 26.11 14.20 24.12
C ASP A 539 26.10 13.91 22.61
N ASP A 540 25.06 14.36 21.90
CA ASP A 540 25.11 14.47 20.44
C ASP A 540 26.29 15.36 20.01
N TRP A 541 26.93 15.07 18.86
CA TRP A 541 27.84 16.06 18.29
C TRP A 541 27.04 17.35 17.99
N PRO A 542 27.54 18.56 18.34
CA PRO A 542 26.76 19.80 18.23
C PRO A 542 26.20 20.03 16.82
N SER A 543 24.89 20.27 16.72
CA SER A 543 24.20 20.53 15.45
C SER A 543 24.24 22.02 15.10
N GLY A 544 24.98 22.39 14.04
CA GLY A 544 24.99 23.80 13.59
C GLY A 544 25.97 24.21 12.49
N LEU A 545 26.89 23.36 12.02
CA LEU A 545 27.84 23.70 10.95
C LEU A 545 28.02 22.52 9.98
N SER A 546 28.34 22.82 8.72
CA SER A 546 28.40 21.87 7.60
C SER A 546 29.11 20.54 7.94
N LEU A 547 28.60 19.44 7.37
CA LEU A 547 29.03 18.02 7.48
C LEU A 547 30.56 17.72 7.35
N GLY A 548 31.42 18.71 7.10
CA GLY A 548 32.88 18.56 7.00
C GLY A 548 33.70 19.18 8.14
N GLY A 549 33.10 19.49 9.29
CA GLY A 549 33.75 20.29 10.36
C GLY A 549 34.26 19.54 11.60
N TYR A 550 33.84 18.30 11.85
CA TYR A 550 34.26 17.55 13.06
C TYR A 550 35.18 16.38 12.69
N PRO A 551 36.45 16.36 13.17
CA PRO A 551 37.39 15.28 12.89
C PRO A 551 36.84 13.90 13.26
N ALA A 552 36.07 13.80 14.35
CA ALA A 552 35.46 12.54 14.80
C ALA A 552 34.48 11.92 13.79
N ILE A 553 33.68 12.70 13.06
CA ILE A 553 32.73 12.16 12.07
C ILE A 553 33.47 11.65 10.84
N THR A 554 34.50 12.38 10.40
CA THR A 554 35.38 11.93 9.31
C THR A 554 36.11 10.64 9.71
N ASN A 555 36.57 10.54 10.97
CA ASN A 555 37.20 9.33 11.49
C ASN A 555 36.25 8.13 11.53
N VAL A 556 34.94 8.32 11.79
CA VAL A 556 33.93 7.25 11.68
C VAL A 556 33.83 6.76 10.23
N ASP A 557 33.70 7.68 9.26
CA ASP A 557 33.55 7.30 7.85
C ASP A 557 34.79 6.57 7.33
N GLU A 558 35.99 7.04 7.68
CA GLU A 558 37.25 6.37 7.37
C GLU A 558 37.36 4.99 8.05
N LEU A 559 36.92 4.89 9.30
CA LEU A 559 36.98 3.65 10.07
C LEU A 559 36.08 2.59 9.45
N LEU A 560 34.82 2.93 9.16
CA LEU A 560 33.88 1.99 8.55
C LEU A 560 34.32 1.55 7.15
N ALA A 561 34.86 2.48 6.36
CA ALA A 561 35.45 2.15 5.06
C ALA A 561 36.64 1.19 5.23
N SER A 562 37.51 1.40 6.23
CA SER A 562 38.64 0.50 6.49
C SER A 562 38.19 -0.90 6.91
N LEU A 563 37.15 -1.01 7.74
CA LEU A 563 36.60 -2.29 8.20
C LEU A 563 36.05 -3.14 7.04
N SER A 564 35.35 -2.53 6.08
CA SER A 564 34.85 -3.24 4.89
C SER A 564 35.95 -3.93 4.07
N SER A 565 37.18 -3.41 4.15
CA SER A 565 38.33 -3.89 3.38
C SER A 565 39.18 -4.94 4.11
N THR A 566 39.06 -5.02 5.44
CA THR A 566 39.87 -5.90 6.30
C THR A 566 39.12 -7.15 6.75
N ILE A 567 37.78 -7.14 6.68
CA ILE A 567 36.93 -8.25 7.11
C ILE A 567 36.77 -9.28 5.98
N VAL A 568 37.39 -10.46 6.12
CA VAL A 568 37.36 -11.52 5.10
C VAL A 568 37.14 -12.89 5.76
N PRO A 569 36.37 -13.81 5.14
CA PRO A 569 36.31 -15.20 5.59
C PRO A 569 37.71 -15.85 5.68
N PRO A 570 37.92 -16.85 6.56
CA PRO A 570 36.89 -17.59 7.28
C PRO A 570 36.41 -16.90 8.56
N THR A 571 37.22 -16.03 9.20
CA THR A 571 36.84 -15.40 10.47
C THR A 571 35.71 -14.41 10.30
N GLY A 572 35.64 -13.73 9.15
CA GLY A 572 34.61 -12.74 8.88
C GLY A 572 34.59 -11.61 9.92
N PHE A 573 35.68 -11.43 10.68
CA PHE A 573 35.80 -10.46 11.76
C PHE A 573 36.93 -9.48 11.45
N GLY A 574 36.74 -8.23 11.87
CA GLY A 574 37.76 -7.20 11.82
C GLY A 574 37.44 -6.08 12.79
N GLU A 575 38.49 -5.50 13.35
CA GLU A 575 38.44 -4.37 14.26
C GLU A 575 39.43 -3.28 13.83
N GLY A 576 39.19 -2.06 14.28
CA GLY A 576 40.05 -0.93 13.95
C GLY A 576 39.78 0.27 14.85
N SER A 577 40.71 1.21 14.81
CA SER A 577 40.52 2.53 15.39
C SER A 577 41.14 3.61 14.51
N ILE A 578 40.50 4.78 14.47
CA ILE A 578 40.99 5.97 13.75
C ILE A 578 40.89 7.18 14.67
N GLY A 579 41.87 8.08 14.58
CA GLY A 579 41.97 9.29 15.40
C GLY A 579 42.84 9.14 16.65
N GLN A 580 42.93 10.22 17.43
CA GLN A 580 43.64 10.30 18.72
C GLN A 580 42.86 11.19 19.69
N ASP A 581 43.08 11.00 20.98
CA ASP A 581 42.46 11.76 22.09
C ASP A 581 40.93 11.88 21.94
N GLU A 582 40.37 13.08 21.98
CA GLU A 582 38.92 13.35 21.96
C GLU A 582 38.22 13.04 20.62
N ASN A 583 38.97 12.68 19.58
CA ASN A 583 38.42 12.31 18.26
C ASN A 583 38.70 10.84 17.90
N GLN A 584 39.17 10.03 18.86
CA GLN A 584 39.40 8.61 18.62
C GLN A 584 38.08 7.85 18.53
N VAL A 585 37.97 6.96 17.55
CA VAL A 585 36.81 6.09 17.36
C VAL A 585 37.29 4.66 17.18
N PHE A 586 36.58 3.73 17.81
CA PHE A 586 36.79 2.28 17.75
C PHE A 586 35.64 1.63 17.00
N GLY A 587 35.92 0.58 16.24
CA GLY A 587 34.89 -0.12 15.49
C GLY A 587 35.25 -1.56 15.19
N LEU A 588 34.23 -2.40 15.08
CA LEU A 588 34.35 -3.76 14.60
C LEU A 588 33.22 -4.10 13.63
N GLY A 589 33.47 -5.09 12.78
CA GLY A 589 32.46 -5.74 11.98
C GLY A 589 32.64 -7.25 12.02
N LEU A 590 31.52 -7.96 11.88
CA LEU A 590 31.47 -9.40 11.95
C LEU A 590 30.45 -9.95 10.95
N CYS A 591 30.88 -10.78 10.00
CA CYS A 591 30.04 -11.64 9.21
C CYS A 591 29.74 -12.94 9.95
N ARG A 592 28.58 -13.52 9.66
CA ARG A 592 28.18 -14.80 10.23
C ARG A 592 29.19 -15.87 9.82
N GLY A 593 29.68 -16.64 10.79
CA GLY A 593 30.82 -17.55 10.58
C GLY A 593 30.62 -18.69 9.57
N ASP A 594 29.37 -18.97 9.17
CA ASP A 594 29.03 -19.93 8.10
C ASP A 594 29.08 -19.32 6.68
N ILE A 595 29.34 -18.01 6.55
CA ILE A 595 29.50 -17.33 5.26
C ILE A 595 30.91 -17.55 4.73
N VAL A 596 31.02 -18.42 3.72
CA VAL A 596 32.30 -18.75 3.07
C VAL A 596 32.66 -17.82 1.90
N SER A 597 31.70 -17.04 1.40
CA SER A 597 31.88 -16.11 0.28
C SER A 597 32.35 -14.74 0.78
N THR A 598 33.54 -14.33 0.35
CA THR A 598 34.04 -12.96 0.57
C THR A 598 33.10 -11.91 -0.02
N SER A 599 32.50 -12.20 -1.18
CA SER A 599 31.56 -11.28 -1.83
C SER A 599 30.30 -11.06 -1.01
N ASP A 600 29.78 -12.12 -0.39
CA ASP A 600 28.52 -12.05 0.38
C ASP A 600 28.76 -11.33 1.71
N CYS A 601 29.89 -11.62 2.35
CA CYS A 601 30.33 -10.92 3.56
C CYS A 601 30.50 -9.41 3.29
N ASN A 602 31.23 -9.05 2.23
CA ASN A 602 31.43 -7.64 1.86
C ASN A 602 30.11 -6.95 1.51
N THR A 603 29.23 -7.61 0.75
CA THR A 603 27.91 -7.03 0.40
C THR A 603 27.09 -6.75 1.66
N CYS A 604 27.09 -7.67 2.62
CA CYS A 604 26.39 -7.46 3.88
C CYS A 604 26.97 -6.27 4.66
N LEU A 605 28.30 -6.22 4.79
CA LEU A 605 28.99 -5.16 5.52
C LEU A 605 28.79 -3.80 4.87
N ASP A 606 28.88 -3.69 3.54
CA ASP A 606 28.66 -2.44 2.80
C ASP A 606 27.23 -1.92 2.98
N MET A 607 26.24 -2.83 2.97
CA MET A 607 24.86 -2.49 3.29
C MET A 607 24.71 -2.01 4.72
N ALA A 608 25.31 -2.72 5.69
CA ALA A 608 25.26 -2.36 7.10
C ALA A 608 25.94 -1.01 7.38
N ILE A 609 27.09 -0.74 6.76
CA ILE A 609 27.82 0.55 6.82
C ILE A 609 26.95 1.68 6.26
N THR A 610 26.36 1.46 5.09
CA THR A 610 25.46 2.46 4.47
C THR A 610 24.28 2.76 5.41
N LYS A 611 23.71 1.72 6.03
CA LYS A 611 22.53 1.86 6.86
C LYS A 611 22.80 2.47 8.22
N ILE A 612 23.87 2.04 8.91
CA ILE A 612 24.25 2.61 10.20
C ILE A 612 24.60 4.10 10.07
N ARG A 613 25.19 4.53 8.95
CA ARG A 613 25.48 5.96 8.70
C ARG A 613 24.24 6.77 8.34
N SER A 614 23.31 6.18 7.59
CA SER A 614 22.03 6.84 7.31
C SER A 614 21.13 6.96 8.55
N SER A 615 21.14 5.97 9.44
CA SER A 615 20.29 5.94 10.63
C SER A 615 20.89 6.70 11.82
N CYS A 616 22.22 6.78 11.91
CA CYS A 616 22.95 7.39 13.03
C CYS A 616 24.00 8.43 12.56
N PRO A 617 23.62 9.48 11.81
CA PRO A 617 24.59 10.37 11.17
C PRO A 617 25.48 11.14 12.15
N ASN A 618 24.93 11.53 13.32
CA ASN A 618 25.61 12.39 14.31
C ASN A 618 25.82 11.69 15.67
N LYS A 619 25.82 10.36 15.72
CA LYS A 619 25.95 9.60 16.98
C LYS A 619 27.39 9.20 17.22
N LYS A 620 27.83 9.34 18.48
CA LYS A 620 29.17 8.97 18.98
C LYS A 620 29.42 7.47 19.02
N GLY A 621 28.37 6.67 19.11
CA GLY A 621 28.43 5.22 18.91
C GLY A 621 27.09 4.66 18.41
N ALA A 622 27.17 3.58 17.65
CA ALA A 622 26.01 2.86 17.13
C ALA A 622 26.36 1.40 16.85
N ILE A 623 25.32 0.57 16.83
CA ILE A 623 25.39 -0.83 16.43
C ILE A 623 24.27 -1.13 15.44
N TYR A 624 24.57 -1.93 14.42
CA TYR A 624 23.60 -2.36 13.41
C TYR A 624 23.73 -3.85 13.16
N TRP A 625 22.59 -4.55 13.26
CA TRP A 625 22.48 -6.01 13.11
C TRP A 625 21.71 -6.36 11.83
N THR A 626 22.16 -7.40 11.15
CA THR A 626 21.41 -8.11 10.12
C THR A 626 21.47 -9.61 10.42
N ASP A 627 20.74 -10.43 9.65
CA ASP A 627 20.79 -11.89 9.79
C ASP A 627 22.14 -12.51 9.39
N LEU A 628 23.00 -11.73 8.70
CA LEU A 628 24.24 -12.19 8.07
C LEU A 628 25.50 -11.47 8.56
N CYS A 629 25.38 -10.26 9.12
CA CYS A 629 26.50 -9.50 9.65
C CYS A 629 26.09 -8.42 10.67
N LEU A 630 27.08 -7.97 11.42
CA LEU A 630 27.04 -6.92 12.44
C LEU A 630 28.09 -5.85 12.11
N ILE A 631 27.77 -4.59 12.42
CA ILE A 631 28.79 -3.54 12.57
C ILE A 631 28.54 -2.68 13.82
N LYS A 632 29.61 -2.32 14.53
CA LYS A 632 29.58 -1.47 15.74
C LYS A 632 30.69 -0.44 15.68
N TYR A 633 30.40 0.80 16.07
CA TYR A 633 31.42 1.82 16.34
C TYR A 633 31.08 2.62 17.61
N SER A 634 32.10 3.20 18.23
CA SER A 634 31.97 4.02 19.44
C SER A 634 33.21 4.90 19.63
N ASP A 635 33.07 6.07 20.22
CA ASP A 635 34.17 6.89 20.73
C ASP A 635 34.73 6.38 22.06
N VAL A 636 34.02 5.47 22.72
CA VAL A 636 34.49 4.75 23.92
C VAL A 636 35.07 3.39 23.52
N TYR A 637 36.23 3.04 24.07
CA TYR A 637 36.86 1.73 23.86
C TYR A 637 35.98 0.58 24.38
N PHE A 638 35.68 -0.40 23.52
CA PHE A 638 34.79 -1.53 23.86
C PHE A 638 35.33 -2.91 23.48
N PHE A 639 36.52 -3.02 22.90
CA PHE A 639 37.07 -4.32 22.50
C PHE A 639 37.38 -5.22 23.71
N GLY A 640 37.05 -6.50 23.60
CA GLY A 640 37.26 -7.49 24.66
C GLY A 640 36.34 -7.32 25.87
N GLN A 641 35.26 -6.54 25.74
CA GLN A 641 34.27 -6.33 26.78
C GLN A 641 32.94 -6.96 26.37
N ILE A 642 32.37 -7.78 27.25
CA ILE A 642 31.03 -8.35 27.05
C ILE A 642 30.00 -7.21 27.15
N ASP A 643 29.21 -7.04 26.09
CA ASP A 643 28.09 -6.09 26.05
C ASP A 643 26.79 -6.85 26.30
N ASP A 644 26.30 -6.81 27.54
CA ASP A 644 25.01 -7.40 27.96
C ASP A 644 23.86 -6.37 27.93
N THR A 645 24.14 -5.14 27.54
CA THR A 645 23.18 -4.02 27.53
C THR A 645 22.40 -3.94 26.22
N ASN A 646 23.00 -4.37 25.10
CA ASN A 646 22.42 -4.26 23.76
C ASN A 646 21.89 -5.61 23.25
N ILE A 647 20.69 -6.01 23.72
CA ILE A 647 20.02 -7.24 23.30
C ILE A 647 18.95 -6.94 22.24
N TYR A 648 19.10 -7.50 21.03
CA TYR A 648 18.09 -7.42 19.96
C TYR A 648 17.48 -8.80 19.69
N ASN A 649 16.17 -8.93 19.92
CA ASN A 649 15.46 -10.20 19.73
C ASN A 649 14.76 -10.23 18.37
N VAL A 650 15.16 -11.16 17.50
CA VAL A 650 14.46 -11.46 16.24
C VAL A 650 13.46 -12.59 16.50
N ILE A 651 12.17 -12.26 16.53
CA ILE A 651 11.11 -13.20 16.95
C ILE A 651 10.40 -13.79 15.73
N ASN A 652 10.50 -15.12 15.55
CA ASN A 652 9.65 -15.86 14.62
C ASN A 652 8.22 -15.96 15.19
N ARG A 653 7.21 -15.57 14.40
CA ARG A 653 5.80 -15.48 14.83
C ARG A 653 5.02 -16.81 14.76
N THR A 654 5.70 -17.93 14.53
CA THR A 654 5.06 -19.25 14.48
C THR A 654 4.59 -19.68 15.86
N LEU A 655 3.31 -20.09 15.97
CA LEU A 655 2.72 -20.56 17.22
C LEU A 655 3.34 -21.89 17.68
N VAL A 656 4.02 -21.88 18.81
CA VAL A 656 4.58 -23.08 19.44
C VAL A 656 3.52 -23.73 20.33
N SER A 657 3.13 -24.97 20.00
CA SER A 657 2.06 -25.69 20.71
C SER A 657 2.40 -26.05 22.17
N LYS A 658 3.68 -26.08 22.53
CA LYS A 658 4.20 -26.36 23.89
C LYS A 658 5.35 -25.39 24.21
N PRO A 659 5.06 -24.13 24.54
CA PRO A 659 6.08 -23.08 24.63
C PRO A 659 7.12 -23.34 25.73
N GLU A 660 6.72 -23.90 26.88
CA GLU A 660 7.67 -24.21 27.95
C GLU A 660 8.69 -25.28 27.53
N THR A 661 8.21 -26.39 26.95
CA THR A 661 9.08 -27.48 26.46
C THR A 661 10.02 -27.00 25.36
N PHE A 662 9.49 -26.19 24.44
CA PHE A 662 10.29 -25.59 23.38
C PHE A 662 11.37 -24.66 23.94
N ASN A 663 11.02 -23.77 24.87
CA ASN A 663 11.97 -22.86 25.51
C ASN A 663 13.06 -23.63 26.27
N THR A 664 12.71 -24.71 27.00
CA THR A 664 13.70 -25.58 27.64
C THR A 664 14.66 -26.19 26.62
N GLN A 665 14.14 -26.74 25.52
CA GLN A 665 14.96 -27.37 24.48
C GLN A 665 15.82 -26.36 23.72
N VAL A 666 15.31 -25.15 23.47
CA VAL A 666 16.09 -24.04 22.88
C VAL A 666 17.21 -23.65 23.82
N ASN A 667 16.92 -23.46 25.11
CA ASN A 667 17.94 -23.08 26.10
C ASN A 667 19.02 -24.15 26.25
N GLU A 668 18.64 -25.42 26.35
CA GLU A 668 19.60 -26.54 26.41
C GLU A 668 20.45 -26.62 25.14
N PHE A 669 19.83 -26.45 23.97
CA PHE A 669 20.53 -26.53 22.70
C PHE A 669 21.49 -25.37 22.46
N LEU A 670 21.08 -24.12 22.74
CA LEU A 670 21.95 -22.96 22.65
C LEU A 670 23.07 -23.01 23.70
N SER A 671 22.79 -23.53 24.91
CA SER A 671 23.81 -23.78 25.92
C SER A 671 24.82 -24.82 25.42
N LEU A 672 24.36 -25.92 24.81
CA LEU A 672 25.23 -26.92 24.22
C LEU A 672 26.11 -26.33 23.12
N LEU A 673 25.52 -25.57 22.18
CA LEU A 673 26.30 -24.87 21.15
C LEU A 673 27.35 -23.96 21.81
N SER A 674 26.98 -23.16 22.82
CA SER A 674 27.89 -22.26 23.55
C SER A 674 29.08 -22.96 24.24
N THR A 675 28.98 -24.26 24.55
CA THR A 675 30.11 -25.04 25.10
C THR A 675 31.09 -25.54 24.03
N HIS A 676 30.72 -25.52 22.74
CA HIS A 676 31.59 -25.96 21.64
C HIS A 676 32.56 -24.87 21.14
N PHE A 677 32.68 -23.75 21.86
CA PHE A 677 33.46 -22.56 21.48
C PHE A 677 34.95 -22.55 21.87
N ALA A 678 35.53 -23.65 22.34
CA ALA A 678 36.92 -23.67 22.83
C ALA A 678 37.85 -24.59 22.00
N PRO A 679 39.18 -24.48 22.15
CA PRO A 679 40.12 -23.47 21.62
C PRO A 679 40.71 -23.87 20.24
N ALA A 680 40.12 -24.84 19.54
CA ALA A 680 40.69 -25.42 18.31
C ALA A 680 39.99 -24.98 17.01
N ASN A 681 38.92 -24.18 17.09
CA ASN A 681 38.19 -23.71 15.92
C ASN A 681 38.42 -22.20 15.70
N PRO A 682 39.17 -21.79 14.67
CA PRO A 682 39.55 -20.39 14.44
C PRO A 682 38.40 -19.47 14.01
N ILE A 683 37.15 -19.97 13.92
CA ILE A 683 36.02 -19.25 13.34
C ILE A 683 35.01 -18.76 14.40
N TYR A 684 35.21 -19.05 15.69
CA TYR A 684 34.44 -18.51 16.82
C TYR A 684 32.90 -18.57 16.67
N TYR A 685 32.39 -19.59 15.97
CA TYR A 685 30.96 -19.90 15.84
C TYR A 685 30.70 -21.39 16.04
N ALA A 686 29.47 -21.71 16.43
CA ALA A 686 28.95 -23.06 16.45
C ALA A 686 27.53 -23.06 15.87
N SER A 687 27.26 -24.01 14.99
CA SER A 687 25.92 -24.23 14.44
C SER A 687 25.55 -25.69 14.58
N GLY A 688 24.25 -25.97 14.54
CA GLY A 688 23.77 -27.33 14.57
C GLY A 688 22.26 -27.41 14.41
N GLN A 689 21.74 -28.61 14.64
CA GLN A 689 20.31 -28.85 14.66
C GLN A 689 19.94 -29.94 15.66
N ILE A 690 18.74 -29.85 16.23
CA ILE A 690 18.13 -30.92 17.03
C ILE A 690 16.71 -31.17 16.55
N ASN A 691 16.25 -32.42 16.63
CA ASN A 691 14.84 -32.74 16.37
C ASN A 691 14.06 -32.59 17.67
N ILE A 692 13.14 -31.63 17.71
CA ILE A 692 12.24 -31.42 18.85
C ILE A 692 11.11 -32.45 18.85
N ASN A 693 10.67 -32.87 17.65
CA ASN A 693 9.69 -33.94 17.44
C ASN A 693 9.89 -34.56 16.04
N THR A 694 8.99 -35.48 15.64
CA THR A 694 9.05 -36.21 14.35
C THR A 694 8.90 -35.33 13.11
N SER A 695 8.44 -34.09 13.26
CA SER A 695 8.14 -33.15 12.17
C SER A 695 8.85 -31.79 12.32
N THR A 696 9.58 -31.56 13.41
CA THR A 696 10.17 -30.24 13.71
C THR A 696 11.63 -30.37 14.10
N THR A 697 12.48 -29.76 13.29
CA THR A 697 13.91 -29.59 13.54
C THR A 697 14.17 -28.16 13.95
N LEU A 698 14.84 -27.97 15.09
CA LEU A 698 15.38 -26.70 15.54
C LEU A 698 16.79 -26.56 14.98
N TYR A 699 17.06 -25.44 14.33
CA TYR A 699 18.39 -25.05 13.89
C TYR A 699 18.90 -23.97 14.84
N GLY A 700 20.19 -24.02 15.16
CA GLY A 700 20.80 -23.11 16.12
C GLY A 700 22.15 -22.65 15.64
N PHE A 701 22.47 -21.42 15.99
CA PHE A 701 23.72 -20.77 15.65
C PHE A 701 24.09 -19.88 16.84
N VAL A 702 25.33 -19.96 17.29
CA VAL A 702 25.94 -19.06 18.27
C VAL A 702 27.24 -18.55 17.66
N GLN A 703 27.65 -17.33 17.96
CA GLN A 703 28.92 -16.76 17.51
C GLN A 703 29.40 -15.71 18.49
N CYS A 704 30.71 -15.71 18.76
CA CYS A 704 31.38 -14.63 19.47
C CYS A 704 32.04 -13.69 18.45
N THR A 705 32.15 -12.41 18.79
CA THR A 705 33.07 -11.52 18.09
C THR A 705 34.51 -11.98 18.38
N GLY A 706 35.43 -11.75 17.43
CA GLY A 706 36.80 -12.27 17.56
C GLY A 706 37.65 -11.59 18.63
N ASP A 707 37.17 -10.49 19.22
CA ASP A 707 37.80 -9.77 20.33
C ASP A 707 37.47 -10.35 21.72
N LEU A 708 36.53 -11.30 21.81
CA LEU A 708 36.13 -12.04 23.04
C LEU A 708 36.69 -13.46 23.05
#